data_AF-A0A3D3ULC6-F1
#
_entry.id   AF-A0A3D3ULC6-F1
#
_cell.length_a   1.000
_cell.length_b   1.000
_cell.length_c   1.000
_cell.angle_alpha   90.00
_cell.angle_beta   90.00
_cell.angle_gamma   90.00
#
_symmetry.space_group_name_H-M   'P 1'
#
loop_
_entity.id
_entity.type
_entity.pdbx_description
1 polymer ?
#
loop_
_entity_poly.entity_id
_entity_poly.type
_entity_poly.pdbx_seq_one_letter_code
_entity_poly.pdbx_strand_id
1 'polypeptide(L)'
;MLDKKLARILICLALALSFSVTASRGADILFISAMDEATKPGDDALKAFIEGLGHTVTYFDDDESEADTEVAAAEADLVFISESVGSGGIREEITEIETPMIITECWGWDEMGLTLGGGAGQEVVTTDIEIVVPGHPLAAGLSGTVTVLTDLASARGTARFSNGIAGNEATVIARATLLDGQTYDVIYIYEKGTALAAAPTDGSPAVAADIRICIGFDERSYLIWNDNAYRFLEAAVKYVLGSKPQAKNPSPYDGAMYSDTWVTLEWSPGDFAASHDVYIGDNFDDVNDGTADTFIGNQTLNFIIAGFPGYPYPEGLVPGSTYYWRIDEVNEVEPNSPWKGFVWSFTVPPKTAYSPDPADGAENADLNVQLMWTAGFGAKLHYIVFGEDFDEVNNAAAGTPHGTTTYTPGPLKLAKTYYWRVDEFDGAGTYKGNVWIFTTLGAVSGPNPVDGAVDVNPARILTWDAGAVATSHEVYFGTDADAIANATTASPEYKGSKALGEESYDPGLLTLNTAYYWRIDEVNGTNPDSPWASNVWSFTTGDFFVIDDFEDYDAGDNQIWFSWYDGLGAGTPGTPGHIPGNGTGSAVGDETTASYTEESIVHGGNQAMPIAYDNNKQGFARYSEAELTLSTVRDWTAEGVAELSIWFHGNPASVGSFV
;
A
#
# COMPACT_ATOMS: atom_id res chain seq x y z
N MET A 1 -22.93 -23.49 -82.24
CA MET A 1 -22.45 -22.10 -82.17
C MET A 1 -22.92 -21.49 -80.86
N LEU A 2 -22.29 -21.95 -79.79
CA LEU A 2 -22.19 -21.41 -78.43
C LEU A 2 -20.69 -21.01 -78.34
N ASP A 3 -20.21 -19.93 -77.73
CA ASP A 3 -20.73 -19.18 -76.60
C ASP A 3 -20.33 -17.71 -76.70
N LYS A 4 -21.33 -16.83 -76.82
CA LYS A 4 -21.20 -15.39 -76.53
C LYS A 4 -21.57 -15.11 -75.07
N LYS A 5 -21.06 -15.93 -74.14
CA LYS A 5 -21.23 -15.78 -72.68
C LYS A 5 -19.93 -15.72 -71.87
N LEU A 6 -18.77 -15.61 -72.53
CA LEU A 6 -17.46 -15.45 -71.86
C LEU A 6 -16.78 -14.09 -72.04
N ALA A 7 -17.34 -13.18 -72.84
CA ALA A 7 -16.72 -11.88 -73.13
C ALA A 7 -17.28 -10.69 -72.30
N ARG A 8 -18.12 -10.94 -71.29
CA ARG A 8 -18.61 -9.91 -70.34
C ARG A 8 -18.17 -10.13 -68.89
N ILE A 9 -17.30 -11.11 -68.64
CA ILE A 9 -16.74 -11.41 -67.30
C ILE A 9 -15.29 -10.92 -67.17
N LEU A 10 -14.69 -10.33 -68.21
CA LEU A 10 -13.31 -9.81 -68.17
C LEU A 10 -13.15 -8.28 -68.18
N ILE A 11 -14.24 -7.51 -68.05
CA ILE A 11 -14.19 -6.02 -67.99
C ILE A 11 -14.86 -5.46 -66.72
N CYS A 12 -15.23 -6.32 -65.75
CA CYS A 12 -15.64 -5.90 -64.40
C CYS A 12 -14.65 -6.35 -63.30
N LEU A 13 -13.45 -6.79 -63.68
CA LEU A 13 -12.41 -7.24 -62.74
C LEU A 13 -11.13 -6.39 -62.78
N ALA A 14 -11.18 -5.20 -63.36
CA ALA A 14 -10.02 -4.29 -63.48
C ALA A 14 -10.33 -2.83 -63.08
N LEU A 15 -11.41 -2.60 -62.33
CA LEU A 15 -11.80 -1.24 -61.90
C LEU A 15 -12.43 -1.20 -60.48
N ALA A 16 -12.03 -2.14 -59.62
CA ALA A 16 -12.35 -2.13 -58.19
C ALA A 16 -11.20 -2.73 -57.34
N LEU A 17 -9.95 -2.46 -57.72
CA LEU A 17 -8.75 -2.72 -56.92
C LEU A 17 -7.94 -1.44 -56.83
N SER A 18 -8.59 -0.41 -56.30
CA SER A 18 -7.96 0.73 -55.64
C SER A 18 -8.85 1.12 -54.46
N PHE A 19 -9.24 0.14 -53.64
CA PHE A 19 -9.34 0.41 -52.23
C PHE A 19 -7.93 0.22 -51.72
N SER A 20 -7.32 1.32 -51.30
CA SER A 20 -6.15 1.31 -50.44
C SER A 20 -6.43 0.30 -49.33
N VAL A 21 -5.79 -0.85 -49.41
CA VAL A 21 -5.42 -1.60 -48.21
C VAL A 21 -4.44 -0.68 -47.50
N THR A 22 -4.94 0.29 -46.75
CA THR A 22 -4.33 0.56 -45.46
C THR A 22 -4.62 -0.70 -44.66
N ALA A 23 -3.75 -1.71 -44.82
CA ALA A 23 -3.38 -2.49 -43.66
C ALA A 23 -3.09 -1.43 -42.60
N SER A 24 -3.77 -1.45 -41.46
CA SER A 24 -3.28 -0.67 -40.33
C SER A 24 -1.84 -1.12 -40.16
N ARG A 25 -0.89 -0.29 -40.60
CA ARG A 25 0.51 -0.54 -40.30
C ARG A 25 0.53 -0.52 -38.79
N GLY A 26 0.97 -1.61 -38.16
CA GLY A 26 1.23 -1.57 -36.73
C GLY A 26 2.20 -0.43 -36.45
N ALA A 27 2.18 0.06 -35.21
CA ALA A 27 3.04 1.15 -34.76
C ALA A 27 4.51 0.97 -35.20
N ASP A 28 5.16 2.07 -35.53
CA ASP A 28 6.59 2.12 -35.80
C ASP A 28 7.32 2.30 -34.45
N ILE A 29 8.02 1.27 -33.99
CA ILE A 29 8.71 1.20 -32.69
C ILE A 29 10.20 1.37 -32.90
N LEU A 30 10.79 2.34 -32.21
CA LEU A 30 12.25 2.50 -32.12
C LEU A 30 12.78 1.60 -31.02
N PHE A 31 13.64 0.65 -31.35
CA PHE A 31 14.27 -0.28 -30.40
C PHE A 31 15.73 0.12 -30.22
N ILE A 32 16.04 0.79 -29.12
CA ILE A 32 17.39 1.20 -28.76
C ILE A 32 18.11 0.01 -28.11
N SER A 33 19.29 -0.32 -28.62
CA SER A 33 20.08 -1.50 -28.25
C SER A 33 21.57 -1.16 -28.36
N ALA A 34 22.40 -1.75 -27.49
CA ALA A 34 23.85 -1.65 -27.63
C ALA A 34 24.43 -2.41 -28.82
N MET A 35 23.60 -3.19 -29.53
CA MET A 35 24.00 -3.96 -30.72
C MET A 35 25.21 -4.90 -30.51
N ASP A 36 25.55 -5.23 -29.26
CA ASP A 36 26.66 -6.11 -28.91
C ASP A 36 26.30 -7.58 -29.14
N GLU A 37 27.25 -8.36 -29.64
CA GLU A 37 27.07 -9.78 -29.96
C GLU A 37 26.70 -10.62 -28.72
N ALA A 38 27.10 -10.19 -27.52
CA ALA A 38 26.81 -10.91 -26.28
C ALA A 38 25.37 -10.74 -25.77
N THR A 39 24.70 -9.65 -26.12
CA THR A 39 23.35 -9.27 -25.65
C THR A 39 22.30 -9.43 -26.75
N LYS A 40 22.75 -9.34 -28.02
CA LYS A 40 21.96 -9.48 -29.24
C LYS A 40 20.95 -10.65 -29.26
N PRO A 41 21.25 -11.87 -28.78
CA PRO A 41 20.26 -12.94 -28.79
C PRO A 41 19.01 -12.64 -27.94
N GLY A 42 19.16 -11.90 -26.84
CA GLY A 42 18.05 -11.45 -26.00
C GLY A 42 17.25 -10.35 -26.69
N ASP A 43 17.93 -9.33 -27.21
CA ASP A 43 17.32 -8.23 -27.96
C ASP A 43 16.54 -8.74 -29.18
N ASP A 44 17.13 -9.66 -29.95
CA ASP A 44 16.49 -10.27 -31.12
C ASP A 44 15.22 -11.05 -30.73
N ALA A 45 15.18 -11.66 -29.54
CA ALA A 45 14.00 -12.36 -29.04
C ALA A 45 12.87 -11.38 -28.69
N LEU A 46 13.18 -10.29 -27.97
CA LEU A 46 12.21 -9.26 -27.63
C LEU A 46 11.70 -8.53 -28.88
N LYS A 47 12.60 -8.16 -29.79
CA LYS A 47 12.24 -7.58 -31.09
C LYS A 47 11.32 -8.50 -31.89
N ALA A 48 11.67 -9.78 -32.02
CA ALA A 48 10.85 -10.74 -32.76
C ALA A 48 9.46 -10.92 -32.13
N PHE A 49 9.38 -10.86 -30.79
CA PHE A 49 8.10 -10.87 -30.08
C PHE A 49 7.24 -9.65 -30.44
N ILE A 50 7.81 -8.44 -30.34
CA ILE A 50 7.11 -7.19 -30.65
C ILE A 50 6.68 -7.13 -32.13
N GLU A 51 7.53 -7.58 -33.06
CA GLU A 51 7.15 -7.74 -34.48
C GLU A 51 6.04 -8.77 -34.65
N GLY A 52 6.04 -9.83 -33.84
CA GLY A 52 4.99 -10.84 -33.78
C GLY A 52 3.63 -10.28 -33.36
N LEU A 53 3.61 -9.17 -32.61
CA LEU A 53 2.39 -8.41 -32.29
C LEU A 53 1.88 -7.56 -33.47
N GLY A 54 2.61 -7.51 -34.58
CA GLY A 54 2.22 -6.79 -35.81
C GLY A 54 2.83 -5.41 -35.98
N HIS A 55 3.78 -5.03 -35.13
CA HIS A 55 4.47 -3.74 -35.17
C HIS A 55 5.71 -3.75 -36.07
N THR A 56 6.10 -2.58 -36.56
CA THR A 56 7.39 -2.42 -37.24
C THR A 56 8.42 -2.06 -36.20
N VAL A 57 9.49 -2.85 -36.04
CA VAL A 57 10.54 -2.57 -35.05
C VAL A 57 11.84 -2.23 -35.75
N THR A 58 12.32 -1.01 -35.54
CA THR A 58 13.59 -0.51 -36.11
C THR A 58 14.64 -0.47 -35.01
N TYR A 59 15.72 -1.22 -35.18
CA TYR A 59 16.86 -1.09 -34.29
C TYR A 59 17.53 0.27 -34.45
N PHE A 60 17.96 0.82 -33.32
CA PHE A 60 18.74 2.03 -33.21
C PHE A 60 19.91 1.75 -32.26
N ASP A 61 21.11 2.12 -32.68
CA ASP A 61 22.34 1.86 -31.93
C ASP A 61 22.46 2.91 -30.81
N ASP A 62 22.86 2.50 -29.60
CA ASP A 62 22.99 3.40 -28.45
C ASP A 62 24.23 4.30 -28.50
N ASP A 63 25.14 4.04 -29.45
CA ASP A 63 26.32 4.85 -29.76
C ASP A 63 26.04 6.03 -30.73
N GLU A 64 24.80 6.20 -31.20
CA GLU A 64 24.40 7.35 -32.03
C GLU A 64 24.39 8.66 -31.22
N SER A 65 24.24 9.82 -31.88
CA SER A 65 24.24 11.10 -31.18
C SER A 65 22.88 11.45 -30.60
N GLU A 66 22.84 12.08 -29.42
CA GLU A 66 21.65 12.74 -28.82
C GLU A 66 20.68 13.33 -29.86
N ALA A 67 21.17 14.18 -30.76
CA ALA A 67 20.34 14.83 -31.77
C ALA A 67 19.70 13.84 -32.78
N ASP A 68 20.40 12.77 -33.14
CA ASP A 68 19.86 11.71 -34.01
C ASP A 68 18.89 10.80 -33.24
N THR A 69 19.19 10.51 -31.97
CA THR A 69 18.33 9.75 -31.06
C THR A 69 17.01 10.46 -30.84
N GLU A 70 17.03 11.76 -30.54
CA GLU A 70 15.83 12.61 -30.40
C GLU A 70 14.96 12.62 -31.65
N VAL A 71 15.59 12.77 -32.83
CA VAL A 71 14.88 12.78 -34.12
C VAL A 71 14.22 11.42 -34.37
N ALA A 72 14.95 10.32 -34.18
CA ALA A 72 14.43 8.98 -34.39
C ALA A 72 13.29 8.65 -33.43
N ALA A 73 13.43 9.03 -32.15
CA ALA A 73 12.44 8.81 -31.12
C ALA A 73 11.17 9.65 -31.34
N ALA A 74 11.30 10.89 -31.82
CA ALA A 74 10.17 11.75 -32.17
C ALA A 74 9.40 11.26 -33.42
N GLU A 75 10.03 10.47 -34.29
CA GLU A 75 9.39 9.84 -35.45
C GLU A 75 8.67 8.51 -35.11
N ALA A 76 8.97 7.92 -33.95
CA ALA A 76 8.40 6.66 -33.50
C ALA A 76 7.08 6.85 -32.74
N ASP A 77 6.26 5.81 -32.74
CA ASP A 77 5.03 5.73 -31.94
C ASP A 77 5.31 5.25 -30.50
N LEU A 78 6.43 4.54 -30.30
CA LEU A 78 6.93 4.03 -29.02
C LEU A 78 8.45 3.86 -29.10
N VAL A 79 9.14 4.23 -28.02
CA VAL A 79 10.56 3.91 -27.81
C VAL A 79 10.68 2.74 -26.84
N PHE A 80 11.39 1.70 -27.25
CA PHE A 80 11.78 0.58 -26.41
C PHE A 80 13.29 0.69 -26.12
N ILE A 81 13.66 0.79 -24.84
CA ILE A 81 15.06 0.86 -24.40
C ILE A 81 15.44 -0.50 -23.80
N SER A 82 16.26 -1.26 -24.53
CA SER A 82 16.71 -2.57 -24.06
C SER A 82 17.68 -2.45 -22.88
N GLU A 83 17.69 -3.44 -22.00
CA GLU A 83 18.69 -3.56 -20.92
C GLU A 83 20.09 -3.95 -21.42
N SER A 84 20.27 -4.04 -22.74
CA SER A 84 21.60 -4.15 -23.32
C SER A 84 22.34 -2.82 -23.39
N VAL A 85 21.61 -1.71 -23.27
CA VAL A 85 22.07 -0.34 -23.51
C VAL A 85 22.93 0.14 -22.34
N GLY A 86 24.04 0.82 -22.61
CA GLY A 86 24.79 1.43 -21.51
C GLY A 86 24.03 2.60 -20.90
N SER A 87 23.84 2.65 -19.58
CA SER A 87 23.20 3.82 -18.92
C SER A 87 23.85 5.16 -19.27
N GLY A 88 25.18 5.16 -19.48
CA GLY A 88 25.93 6.31 -19.96
C GLY A 88 25.57 6.79 -21.38
N GLY A 89 25.01 5.92 -22.23
CA GLY A 89 24.57 6.23 -23.59
C GLY A 89 23.17 6.85 -23.65
N ILE A 90 22.29 6.58 -22.68
CA ILE A 90 20.90 7.09 -22.70
C ILE A 90 20.64 8.27 -21.77
N ARG A 91 21.44 8.44 -20.72
CA ARG A 91 21.18 9.40 -19.63
C ARG A 91 21.10 10.87 -20.03
N GLU A 92 21.68 11.23 -21.18
CA GLU A 92 21.73 12.61 -21.70
C GLU A 92 20.92 12.76 -22.99
N GLU A 93 20.30 11.68 -23.52
CA GLU A 93 19.78 11.71 -24.90
C GLU A 93 18.26 11.76 -25.04
N ILE A 94 17.50 11.27 -24.05
CA ILE A 94 16.09 10.93 -24.29
C ILE A 94 15.11 11.26 -23.16
N THR A 95 15.53 11.90 -22.06
CA THR A 95 14.63 12.08 -20.92
C THR A 95 13.45 13.02 -21.22
N GLU A 96 13.68 14.06 -22.04
CA GLU A 96 12.69 15.08 -22.39
C GLU A 96 11.77 14.75 -23.56
N ILE A 97 11.96 13.59 -24.21
CA ILE A 97 11.24 13.23 -25.43
C ILE A 97 9.76 12.94 -25.13
N GLU A 98 8.84 13.61 -25.83
CA GLU A 98 7.39 13.46 -25.68
C GLU A 98 6.81 12.18 -26.35
N THR A 99 7.66 11.20 -26.64
CA THR A 99 7.28 9.87 -27.12
C THR A 99 7.17 8.94 -25.91
N PRO A 100 6.14 8.07 -25.82
CA PRO A 100 6.02 7.15 -24.72
C PRO A 100 7.09 6.05 -24.78
N MET A 101 7.49 5.52 -23.62
CA MET A 101 8.64 4.64 -23.49
C MET A 101 8.36 3.39 -22.68
N ILE A 102 8.94 2.26 -23.11
CA ILE A 102 9.14 1.07 -22.29
C ILE A 102 10.64 0.95 -22.03
N ILE A 103 11.02 1.01 -20.76
CA ILE A 103 12.41 1.03 -20.31
C ILE A 103 12.70 -0.26 -19.55
N THR A 104 13.55 -1.11 -20.12
CA THR A 104 14.09 -2.27 -19.39
C THR A 104 15.49 -2.04 -18.85
N GLU A 105 16.21 -1.04 -19.38
CA GLU A 105 17.53 -0.62 -18.90
C GLU A 105 17.43 -0.02 -17.49
N CYS A 106 17.67 -0.84 -16.47
CA CYS A 106 17.43 -0.47 -15.09
C CYS A 106 18.55 0.40 -14.52
N TRP A 107 19.75 0.36 -15.10
CA TRP A 107 20.87 1.22 -14.70
C TRP A 107 20.76 2.65 -15.20
N GLY A 108 19.82 2.95 -16.09
CA GLY A 108 19.51 4.31 -16.52
C GLY A 108 18.34 4.94 -15.78
N TRP A 109 17.65 4.20 -14.92
CA TRP A 109 16.41 4.66 -14.29
C TRP A 109 16.63 5.84 -13.35
N ASP A 110 17.73 5.85 -12.59
CA ASP A 110 18.03 6.96 -11.71
C ASP A 110 18.49 8.21 -12.46
N GLU A 111 19.23 8.05 -13.55
CA GLU A 111 19.56 9.17 -14.44
C GLU A 111 18.33 9.78 -15.10
N MET A 112 17.34 8.96 -15.44
CA MET A 112 16.04 9.41 -15.94
C MET A 112 15.08 9.91 -14.85
N GLY A 113 15.49 9.88 -13.57
CA GLY A 113 14.67 10.30 -12.43
C GLY A 113 13.51 9.36 -12.07
N LEU A 114 13.49 8.13 -12.60
CA LEU A 114 12.40 7.17 -12.47
C LEU A 114 12.38 6.44 -11.12
N THR A 115 13.48 6.47 -10.36
CA THR A 115 13.60 5.81 -9.05
C THR A 115 14.04 6.74 -7.92
N LEU A 116 13.67 6.39 -6.68
CA LEU A 116 14.22 6.97 -5.46
C LEU A 116 15.56 6.30 -5.15
N GLY A 117 16.67 6.99 -5.44
CA GLY A 117 18.01 6.39 -5.37
C GLY A 117 18.38 5.73 -6.70
N GLY A 118 19.37 4.84 -6.69
CA GLY A 118 19.87 4.19 -7.91
C GLY A 118 18.88 3.20 -8.54
N GLY A 119 19.13 2.82 -9.79
CA GLY A 119 18.58 1.61 -10.41
C GLY A 119 19.72 0.67 -10.84
N ALA A 120 19.57 -0.63 -10.60
CA ALA A 120 20.57 -1.64 -10.96
C ALA A 120 19.98 -3.05 -11.05
N GLY A 121 20.63 -3.90 -11.83
CA GLY A 121 20.32 -5.32 -11.90
C GLY A 121 20.85 -6.08 -10.67
N GLN A 122 19.97 -6.72 -9.92
CA GLN A 122 20.29 -7.50 -8.74
C GLN A 122 19.83 -8.95 -8.85
N GLU A 123 20.68 -9.87 -8.40
CA GLU A 123 20.44 -11.32 -8.56
C GLU A 123 19.16 -11.78 -7.87
N VAL A 124 18.41 -12.62 -8.57
CA VAL A 124 17.15 -13.16 -8.07
C VAL A 124 17.41 -14.40 -7.20
N VAL A 125 16.56 -14.61 -6.20
CA VAL A 125 16.48 -15.86 -5.42
C VAL A 125 15.22 -16.66 -5.75
N THR A 126 14.35 -16.10 -6.59
CA THR A 126 13.09 -16.67 -7.02
C THR A 126 12.86 -16.40 -8.51
N THR A 127 12.04 -17.23 -9.15
CA THR A 127 11.55 -17.01 -10.52
C THR A 127 10.29 -16.17 -10.56
N ASP A 128 9.79 -15.77 -9.39
CA ASP A 128 8.47 -15.21 -9.19
C ASP A 128 8.51 -13.72 -8.86
N ILE A 129 7.42 -13.03 -9.19
CA ILE A 129 7.10 -11.66 -8.76
C ILE A 129 5.73 -11.64 -8.08
N GLU A 130 5.46 -10.62 -7.27
CA GLU A 130 4.16 -10.39 -6.64
C GLU A 130 3.43 -9.24 -7.33
N ILE A 131 2.21 -9.49 -7.79
CA ILE A 131 1.34 -8.47 -8.38
C ILE A 131 0.62 -7.70 -7.27
N VAL A 132 0.89 -6.38 -7.20
CA VAL A 132 0.33 -5.50 -6.17
C VAL A 132 -0.92 -4.74 -6.64
N VAL A 133 -1.11 -4.56 -7.95
CA VAL A 133 -2.29 -3.89 -8.53
C VAL A 133 -2.91 -4.74 -9.65
N PRO A 134 -3.60 -5.86 -9.32
CA PRO A 134 -4.07 -6.83 -10.31
C PRO A 134 -5.15 -6.30 -11.27
N GLY A 135 -5.82 -5.21 -10.92
CA GLY A 135 -6.82 -4.56 -11.77
C GLY A 135 -6.22 -3.65 -12.85
N HIS A 136 -4.92 -3.32 -12.77
CA HIS A 136 -4.27 -2.46 -13.76
C HIS A 136 -4.03 -3.22 -15.07
N PRO A 137 -4.18 -2.60 -16.26
CA PRO A 137 -3.93 -3.28 -17.54
C PRO A 137 -2.54 -3.92 -17.64
N LEU A 138 -1.52 -3.27 -17.06
CA LEU A 138 -0.14 -3.79 -17.01
C LEU A 138 0.02 -5.03 -16.14
N ALA A 139 -0.94 -5.36 -15.24
CA ALA A 139 -0.94 -6.64 -14.56
C ALA A 139 -1.23 -7.81 -15.53
N ALA A 140 -1.58 -7.53 -16.79
CA ALA A 140 -1.83 -8.51 -17.84
C ALA A 140 -2.90 -9.56 -17.48
N GLY A 141 -3.85 -9.19 -16.60
CA GLY A 141 -4.87 -10.11 -16.06
C GLY A 141 -4.31 -11.17 -15.11
N LEU A 142 -3.13 -10.93 -14.53
CA LEU A 142 -2.48 -11.77 -13.53
C LEU A 142 -2.67 -11.16 -12.13
N SER A 143 -2.58 -12.00 -11.09
CA SER A 143 -2.75 -11.59 -9.69
C SER A 143 -1.96 -12.50 -8.75
N GLY A 144 -1.56 -11.99 -7.59
CA GLY A 144 -0.80 -12.75 -6.59
C GLY A 144 0.64 -13.03 -7.02
N THR A 145 1.23 -14.13 -6.55
CA THR A 145 2.58 -14.56 -6.92
C THR A 145 2.58 -15.23 -8.28
N VAL A 146 3.40 -14.71 -9.20
CA VAL A 146 3.46 -15.12 -10.61
C VAL A 146 4.88 -15.49 -10.96
N THR A 147 5.10 -16.73 -11.42
CA THR A 147 6.36 -17.14 -12.04
C THR A 147 6.52 -16.47 -13.39
N VAL A 148 7.65 -15.78 -13.60
CA VAL A 148 8.01 -15.07 -14.85
C VAL A 148 9.29 -15.60 -15.50
N LEU A 149 10.13 -16.32 -14.76
CA LEU A 149 11.33 -16.98 -15.28
C LEU A 149 11.17 -18.51 -15.29
N THR A 150 11.84 -19.18 -16.23
CA THR A 150 11.89 -20.65 -16.31
C THR A 150 12.98 -21.26 -15.44
N ASP A 151 13.99 -20.47 -15.05
CA ASP A 151 15.12 -20.87 -14.20
C ASP A 151 15.68 -19.63 -13.47
N LEU A 152 16.52 -19.83 -12.46
CA LEU A 152 17.21 -18.74 -11.73
C LEU A 152 18.47 -18.25 -12.46
N ALA A 153 18.93 -18.95 -13.50
CA ALA A 153 20.12 -18.60 -14.26
C ALA A 153 19.95 -18.87 -15.75
N SER A 154 20.57 -18.02 -16.57
CA SER A 154 20.70 -18.21 -18.00
C SER A 154 22.15 -18.50 -18.38
N ALA A 155 22.42 -18.60 -19.68
CA ALA A 155 23.78 -18.70 -20.19
C ALA A 155 24.67 -17.48 -19.84
N ARG A 156 24.07 -16.35 -19.41
CA ARG A 156 24.76 -15.11 -19.02
C ARG A 156 25.02 -15.00 -17.50
N GLY A 157 24.63 -16.01 -16.72
CA GLY A 157 24.79 -16.05 -15.27
C GLY A 157 23.45 -16.08 -14.53
N THR A 158 23.48 -15.87 -13.21
CA THR A 158 22.26 -15.72 -12.41
C THR A 158 21.40 -14.60 -13.00
N ALA A 159 20.12 -14.87 -13.17
CA ALA A 159 19.15 -13.89 -13.61
C ALA A 159 19.06 -12.75 -12.59
N ARG A 160 18.63 -11.60 -13.06
CA ARG A 160 18.52 -10.40 -12.26
C ARG A 160 17.18 -9.73 -12.49
N PHE A 161 16.70 -9.06 -11.46
CA PHE A 161 15.64 -8.05 -11.58
C PHE A 161 16.18 -6.72 -11.08
N SER A 162 15.51 -5.63 -11.45
CA SER A 162 15.87 -4.29 -10.99
C SER A 162 15.67 -4.16 -9.48
N ASN A 163 16.60 -3.48 -8.80
CA ASN A 163 16.42 -3.03 -7.43
C ASN A 163 15.82 -1.60 -7.33
N GLY A 164 14.96 -1.24 -8.29
CA GLY A 164 14.34 0.08 -8.34
C GLY A 164 13.30 0.31 -7.23
N ILE A 165 13.22 1.56 -6.77
CA ILE A 165 12.18 2.03 -5.84
C ILE A 165 11.42 3.13 -6.56
N ALA A 166 10.14 2.93 -6.85
CA ALA A 166 9.36 3.89 -7.60
C ALA A 166 8.99 5.12 -6.73
N GLY A 167 8.81 6.28 -7.38
CA GLY A 167 8.35 7.50 -6.72
C GLY A 167 6.86 7.47 -6.41
N ASN A 168 6.40 8.39 -5.56
CA ASN A 168 5.03 8.40 -5.04
C ASN A 168 3.93 8.56 -6.10
N GLU A 169 4.24 9.15 -7.27
CA GLU A 169 3.27 9.30 -8.37
C GLU A 169 3.35 8.17 -9.40
N ALA A 170 4.22 7.19 -9.20
CA ALA A 170 4.22 5.97 -9.99
C ALA A 170 3.11 5.02 -9.53
N THR A 171 2.52 4.29 -10.47
CA THR A 171 1.72 3.11 -10.13
C THR A 171 2.61 1.88 -10.18
N VAL A 172 2.91 1.31 -9.02
CA VAL A 172 3.64 0.03 -8.92
C VAL A 172 2.70 -1.12 -9.26
N ILE A 173 3.08 -1.95 -10.22
CA ILE A 173 2.29 -3.09 -10.70
C ILE A 173 2.76 -4.39 -10.06
N ALA A 174 4.08 -4.57 -9.93
CA ALA A 174 4.67 -5.78 -9.38
C ALA A 174 5.96 -5.51 -8.60
N ARG A 175 6.21 -6.37 -7.61
CA ARG A 175 7.39 -6.36 -6.73
C ARG A 175 8.11 -7.70 -6.72
N ALA A 176 9.38 -7.71 -6.35
CA ALA A 176 10.13 -8.94 -6.13
C ALA A 176 11.10 -8.80 -4.96
N THR A 177 11.21 -9.85 -4.14
CA THR A 177 12.25 -9.97 -3.12
C THR A 177 13.51 -10.58 -3.73
N LEU A 178 14.63 -9.88 -3.64
CA LEU A 178 15.88 -10.24 -4.33
C LEU A 178 16.91 -10.82 -3.34
N LEU A 179 18.13 -11.11 -3.83
CA LEU A 179 19.15 -11.83 -3.06
C LEU A 179 19.59 -11.16 -1.75
N ASP A 180 19.48 -9.84 -1.64
CA ASP A 180 19.77 -9.10 -0.41
C ASP A 180 18.64 -9.18 0.64
N GLY A 181 17.54 -9.87 0.33
CA GLY A 181 16.36 -9.99 1.18
C GLY A 181 15.43 -8.77 1.14
N GLN A 182 15.74 -7.75 0.34
CA GLN A 182 14.90 -6.56 0.16
C GLN A 182 13.88 -6.77 -0.96
N THR A 183 12.76 -6.06 -0.87
CA THR A 183 11.69 -6.09 -1.88
C THR A 183 11.70 -4.80 -2.68
N TYR A 184 11.78 -4.94 -4.00
CA TYR A 184 11.90 -3.83 -4.95
C TYR A 184 10.72 -3.77 -5.92
N ASP A 185 10.49 -2.59 -6.49
CA ASP A 185 9.49 -2.37 -7.53
C ASP A 185 10.09 -2.77 -8.88
N VAL A 186 9.54 -3.83 -9.49
CA VAL A 186 10.10 -4.42 -10.72
C VAL A 186 9.25 -4.17 -11.95
N ILE A 187 7.98 -3.78 -11.78
CA ILE A 187 7.14 -3.29 -12.88
C ILE A 187 6.35 -2.10 -12.35
N TYR A 188 6.50 -0.93 -12.96
CA TYR A 188 5.77 0.27 -12.59
C TYR A 188 5.63 1.25 -13.76
N ILE A 189 4.74 2.22 -13.61
CA ILE A 189 4.43 3.20 -14.65
C ILE A 189 4.33 4.61 -14.07
N TYR A 190 4.88 5.59 -14.79
CA TYR A 190 4.52 6.99 -14.69
C TYR A 190 3.61 7.38 -15.87
N GLU A 191 2.45 7.94 -15.55
CA GLU A 191 1.55 8.50 -16.55
C GLU A 191 2.08 9.83 -17.08
N LYS A 192 1.68 10.22 -18.29
CA LYS A 192 2.05 11.52 -18.85
C LYS A 192 1.72 12.67 -17.88
N GLY A 193 2.72 13.48 -17.57
CA GLY A 193 2.58 14.66 -16.74
C GLY A 193 2.67 14.41 -15.23
N THR A 194 2.90 13.17 -14.77
CA THR A 194 3.16 12.90 -13.35
C THR A 194 4.59 13.25 -12.96
N ALA A 195 4.78 13.62 -11.70
CA ALA A 195 6.10 13.91 -11.15
C ALA A 195 6.94 12.63 -11.11
N LEU A 196 8.20 12.76 -11.53
CA LEU A 196 9.19 11.69 -11.42
C LEU A 196 9.71 11.58 -9.97
N ALA A 197 10.32 10.46 -9.62
CA ALA A 197 10.87 10.22 -8.29
C ALA A 197 11.98 11.21 -7.91
N ALA A 198 12.82 11.57 -8.90
CA ALA A 198 13.92 12.50 -8.75
C ALA A 198 14.05 13.40 -9.99
N ALA A 199 14.90 14.42 -9.91
CA ALA A 199 15.23 15.24 -11.06
C ALA A 199 16.14 14.47 -12.02
N PRO A 200 15.82 14.42 -13.33
CA PRO A 200 16.69 13.82 -14.35
C PRO A 200 18.07 14.48 -14.39
N THR A 201 19.10 13.73 -14.74
CA THR A 201 20.50 14.19 -14.69
C THR A 201 20.86 15.24 -15.74
N ASP A 202 20.14 15.27 -16.87
CA ASP A 202 20.30 16.26 -17.93
C ASP A 202 19.69 17.63 -17.57
N GLY A 203 18.96 17.71 -16.45
CA GLY A 203 18.31 18.92 -15.97
C GLY A 203 16.94 19.19 -16.60
N SER A 204 16.37 18.22 -17.32
CA SER A 204 14.99 18.28 -17.78
C SER A 204 14.01 18.36 -16.59
N PRO A 205 12.76 18.82 -16.82
CA PRO A 205 11.77 18.87 -15.76
C PRO A 205 11.55 17.48 -15.14
N ALA A 206 11.42 17.40 -13.81
CA ALA A 206 11.12 16.17 -13.08
C ALA A 206 9.66 15.71 -13.27
N VAL A 207 9.24 15.54 -14.53
CA VAL A 207 7.90 15.16 -14.96
C VAL A 207 8.00 14.18 -16.11
N ALA A 208 7.12 13.18 -16.16
CA ALA A 208 7.03 12.27 -17.29
C ALA A 208 6.52 13.02 -18.53
N ALA A 209 7.38 13.27 -19.52
CA ALA A 209 6.99 14.00 -20.74
C ALA A 209 5.92 13.27 -21.57
N ASP A 210 5.93 11.93 -21.53
CA ASP A 210 4.82 11.04 -21.88
C ASP A 210 4.88 9.79 -20.98
N ILE A 211 4.09 8.76 -21.24
CA ILE A 211 4.08 7.51 -20.48
C ILE A 211 5.51 6.93 -20.38
N ARG A 212 5.90 6.50 -19.16
CA ARG A 212 7.14 5.77 -18.88
C ARG A 212 6.81 4.47 -18.16
N ILE A 213 7.03 3.33 -18.82
CA ILE A 213 6.85 2.02 -18.21
C ILE A 213 8.21 1.41 -17.93
N CYS A 214 8.47 1.07 -16.68
CA CYS A 214 9.67 0.37 -16.24
C CYS A 214 9.37 -1.12 -16.13
N ILE A 215 10.13 -1.96 -16.85
CA ILE A 215 10.10 -3.42 -16.71
C ILE A 215 11.50 -3.88 -16.31
N GLY A 216 11.67 -4.12 -15.02
CA GLY A 216 12.94 -4.43 -14.37
C GLY A 216 13.41 -5.86 -14.54
N PHE A 217 13.26 -6.41 -15.74
CA PHE A 217 13.76 -7.73 -16.07
C PHE A 217 15.09 -7.57 -16.82
N ASP A 218 16.20 -7.83 -16.12
CA ASP A 218 17.55 -7.61 -16.64
C ASP A 218 17.88 -8.52 -17.83
N GLU A 219 18.81 -8.12 -18.68
CA GLU A 219 19.23 -8.77 -19.92
C GLU A 219 19.77 -10.20 -19.70
N ARG A 220 20.22 -10.53 -18.48
CA ARG A 220 20.58 -11.90 -18.09
C ARG A 220 19.36 -12.80 -17.98
N SER A 221 18.16 -12.23 -17.83
CA SER A 221 16.89 -12.97 -17.71
C SER A 221 16.18 -13.21 -19.04
N TYR A 222 16.43 -12.40 -20.09
CA TYR A 222 15.66 -12.43 -21.35
C TYR A 222 15.51 -13.84 -21.97
N LEU A 223 16.59 -14.62 -21.99
CA LEU A 223 16.60 -15.95 -22.61
C LEU A 223 15.88 -17.02 -21.79
N ILE A 224 15.45 -16.71 -20.57
CA ILE A 224 14.74 -17.61 -19.67
C ILE A 224 13.36 -17.06 -19.27
N TRP A 225 12.89 -15.97 -19.89
CA TRP A 225 11.51 -15.50 -19.77
C TRP A 225 10.52 -16.60 -20.15
N ASN A 226 9.47 -16.76 -19.34
CA ASN A 226 8.33 -17.61 -19.68
C ASN A 226 7.19 -16.78 -20.30
N ASP A 227 6.06 -17.44 -20.62
CA ASP A 227 4.89 -16.79 -21.22
C ASP A 227 4.35 -15.60 -20.40
N ASN A 228 4.44 -15.63 -19.07
CA ASN A 228 3.99 -14.52 -18.23
C ASN A 228 4.89 -13.28 -18.36
N ALA A 229 6.22 -13.44 -18.47
CA ALA A 229 7.12 -12.32 -18.73
C ALA A 229 6.79 -11.64 -20.07
N TYR A 230 6.56 -12.43 -21.11
CA TYR A 230 6.13 -11.92 -22.41
C TYR A 230 4.73 -11.26 -22.37
N ARG A 231 3.82 -11.74 -21.51
CA ARG A 231 2.51 -11.09 -21.28
C ARG A 231 2.65 -9.70 -20.67
N PHE A 232 3.62 -9.48 -19.78
CA PHE A 232 3.89 -8.13 -19.25
C PHE A 232 4.41 -7.19 -20.34
N LEU A 233 5.31 -7.66 -21.20
CA LEU A 233 5.80 -6.89 -22.34
C LEU A 233 4.67 -6.57 -23.33
N GLU A 234 3.82 -7.54 -23.67
CA GLU A 234 2.65 -7.31 -24.52
C GLU A 234 1.68 -6.30 -23.90
N ALA A 235 1.42 -6.39 -22.59
CA ALA A 235 0.56 -5.45 -21.89
C ALA A 235 1.14 -4.04 -21.92
N ALA A 236 2.45 -3.87 -21.75
CA ALA A 236 3.13 -2.58 -21.82
C ALA A 236 3.05 -1.97 -23.23
N VAL A 237 3.33 -2.74 -24.28
CA VAL A 237 3.24 -2.28 -25.68
C VAL A 237 1.81 -1.84 -26.02
N LYS A 238 0.79 -2.63 -25.63
CA LYS A 238 -0.62 -2.28 -25.83
C LYS A 238 -1.03 -1.05 -25.03
N TYR A 239 -0.54 -0.91 -23.80
CA TYR A 239 -0.86 0.22 -22.94
C TYR A 239 -0.38 1.54 -23.54
N VAL A 240 0.89 1.56 -23.97
CA VAL A 240 1.54 2.74 -24.55
C VAL A 240 0.91 3.14 -25.88
N LEU A 241 0.71 2.20 -26.79
CA LEU A 241 0.23 2.49 -28.14
C LEU A 241 -1.26 2.86 -28.19
N GLY A 242 -1.90 3.04 -27.03
CA GLY A 242 -3.27 3.52 -26.93
C GLY A 242 -4.30 2.55 -27.48
N SER A 243 -3.91 1.33 -27.84
CA SER A 243 -4.81 0.25 -28.19
C SER A 243 -5.46 -0.26 -26.91
N LYS A 244 -6.57 0.38 -26.52
CA LYS A 244 -7.41 -0.06 -25.40
C LYS A 244 -8.58 -0.84 -25.99
N PRO A 245 -8.42 -2.14 -26.27
CA PRO A 245 -9.50 -2.93 -26.81
C PRO A 245 -10.68 -3.01 -25.85
N GLN A 246 -10.50 -2.77 -24.55
CA GLN A 246 -11.55 -2.82 -23.53
C GLN A 246 -12.43 -1.56 -23.51
N ALA A 247 -13.67 -1.75 -23.05
CA ALA A 247 -14.61 -0.67 -22.77
C ALA A 247 -14.08 0.30 -21.70
N LYS A 248 -14.45 1.58 -21.81
CA LYS A 248 -13.98 2.66 -20.93
C LYS A 248 -15.12 3.63 -20.57
N ASN A 249 -14.87 4.51 -19.59
CA ASN A 249 -15.80 5.57 -19.17
C ASN A 249 -17.20 5.06 -18.79
N PRO A 250 -17.34 4.20 -17.76
CA PRO A 250 -18.64 3.73 -17.32
C PRO A 250 -19.54 4.85 -16.82
N SER A 251 -20.84 4.75 -17.11
CA SER A 251 -21.91 5.52 -16.49
C SER A 251 -23.01 4.59 -16.00
N PRO A 252 -23.37 4.57 -14.70
CA PRO A 252 -22.74 5.30 -13.60
C PRO A 252 -21.23 5.01 -13.50
N TYR A 253 -20.48 5.98 -12.98
CA TYR A 253 -19.05 5.76 -12.74
C TYR A 253 -18.86 4.61 -11.73
N ASP A 254 -17.71 3.96 -11.78
CA ASP A 254 -17.43 2.81 -10.90
C ASP A 254 -17.51 3.19 -9.40
N GLY A 255 -18.25 2.40 -8.63
CA GLY A 255 -18.54 2.64 -7.22
C GLY A 255 -19.64 3.68 -6.95
N ALA A 256 -20.38 4.14 -7.97
CA ALA A 256 -21.39 5.18 -7.78
C ALA A 256 -22.54 4.76 -6.86
N MET A 257 -23.02 5.70 -6.04
CA MET A 257 -24.31 5.58 -5.32
C MET A 257 -25.44 6.03 -6.24
N TYR A 258 -26.30 5.10 -6.65
CA TYR A 258 -27.35 5.34 -7.64
C TYR A 258 -28.75 5.29 -7.01
N SER A 259 -29.38 6.46 -6.86
CA SER A 259 -30.65 6.63 -6.13
C SER A 259 -31.90 6.39 -6.99
N ASP A 260 -31.93 5.30 -7.74
CA ASP A 260 -33.14 4.80 -8.41
C ASP A 260 -33.17 3.26 -8.41
N THR A 261 -34.33 2.70 -8.74
CA THR A 261 -34.56 1.25 -8.83
C THR A 261 -34.38 0.70 -10.25
N TRP A 262 -33.95 1.54 -11.19
CA TRP A 262 -33.61 1.17 -12.57
C TRP A 262 -32.45 2.05 -13.02
N VAL A 263 -31.60 1.56 -13.92
CA VAL A 263 -30.39 2.27 -14.37
C VAL A 263 -30.17 2.07 -15.86
N THR A 264 -29.62 3.08 -16.54
CA THR A 264 -28.98 2.92 -17.84
C THR A 264 -27.48 2.82 -17.61
N LEU A 265 -26.90 1.68 -17.94
CA LEU A 265 -25.46 1.45 -17.95
C LEU A 265 -24.91 1.83 -19.33
N GLU A 266 -24.00 2.80 -19.39
CA GLU A 266 -23.39 3.29 -20.63
C GLU A 266 -21.87 3.18 -20.56
N TRP A 267 -21.23 2.96 -21.71
CA TRP A 267 -19.77 2.94 -21.83
C TRP A 267 -19.32 3.56 -23.16
N SER A 268 -18.03 3.88 -23.22
CA SER A 268 -17.32 4.15 -24.47
C SER A 268 -16.68 2.86 -24.97
N PRO A 269 -16.91 2.46 -26.24
CA PRO A 269 -16.27 1.30 -26.82
C PRO A 269 -14.73 1.35 -26.79
N GLY A 270 -14.12 0.18 -26.68
CA GLY A 270 -12.70 -0.02 -26.97
C GLY A 270 -12.37 0.23 -28.44
N ASP A 271 -11.10 0.50 -28.76
CA ASP A 271 -10.71 1.07 -30.06
C ASP A 271 -10.89 0.11 -31.26
N PHE A 272 -11.06 -1.19 -30.98
CA PHE A 272 -11.25 -2.23 -31.98
C PHE A 272 -12.62 -2.92 -31.90
N ALA A 273 -13.52 -2.43 -31.05
CA ALA A 273 -14.82 -3.04 -30.79
C ALA A 273 -15.74 -3.01 -32.02
N ALA A 274 -16.28 -4.18 -32.39
CA ALA A 274 -17.37 -4.31 -33.37
C ALA A 274 -18.72 -4.57 -32.69
N SER A 275 -18.71 -5.25 -31.54
CA SER A 275 -19.86 -5.47 -30.65
C SER A 275 -19.38 -5.67 -29.20
N HIS A 276 -20.34 -5.85 -28.28
CA HIS A 276 -20.12 -5.86 -26.83
C HIS A 276 -20.83 -7.05 -26.20
N ASP A 277 -20.08 -7.90 -25.50
CA ASP A 277 -20.60 -8.95 -24.64
C ASP A 277 -20.84 -8.37 -23.23
N VAL A 278 -22.10 -8.34 -22.80
CA VAL A 278 -22.52 -7.64 -21.58
C VAL A 278 -22.75 -8.63 -20.44
N TYR A 279 -22.15 -8.35 -19.29
CA TYR A 279 -22.31 -9.11 -18.06
C TYR A 279 -22.84 -8.22 -16.92
N ILE A 280 -23.80 -8.72 -16.14
CA ILE A 280 -24.32 -8.02 -14.95
C ILE A 280 -24.75 -9.02 -13.86
N GLY A 281 -24.48 -8.69 -12.60
CA GLY A 281 -24.70 -9.56 -11.44
C GLY A 281 -24.69 -8.77 -10.14
N ASP A 282 -25.03 -9.39 -9.02
CA ASP A 282 -24.88 -8.87 -7.65
C ASP A 282 -23.71 -9.52 -6.90
N ASN A 283 -22.96 -10.39 -7.59
CA ASN A 283 -21.73 -11.00 -7.13
C ASN A 283 -20.57 -10.62 -8.06
N PHE A 284 -19.47 -10.14 -7.49
CA PHE A 284 -18.29 -9.69 -8.24
C PHE A 284 -17.64 -10.83 -9.02
N ASP A 285 -17.39 -11.97 -8.37
CA ASP A 285 -16.68 -13.10 -8.97
C ASP A 285 -17.47 -13.68 -10.14
N ASP A 286 -18.79 -13.81 -9.99
CA ASP A 286 -19.64 -14.32 -11.08
C ASP A 286 -19.61 -13.41 -12.31
N VAL A 287 -19.61 -12.09 -12.10
CA VAL A 287 -19.49 -11.11 -13.20
C VAL A 287 -18.08 -11.09 -13.76
N ASN A 288 -17.05 -11.24 -12.93
CA ASN A 288 -15.67 -11.33 -13.38
C ASN A 288 -15.39 -12.60 -14.18
N ASP A 289 -16.03 -13.71 -13.86
CA ASP A 289 -15.77 -15.00 -14.53
C ASP A 289 -16.80 -15.28 -15.63
N GLY A 290 -17.87 -14.49 -15.69
CA GLY A 290 -18.96 -14.67 -16.66
C GLY A 290 -19.81 -15.91 -16.36
N THR A 291 -19.95 -16.28 -15.07
CA THR A 291 -20.69 -17.44 -14.58
C THR A 291 -22.09 -17.06 -14.09
N ALA A 292 -22.84 -18.01 -13.52
CA ALA A 292 -24.12 -17.80 -12.83
C ALA A 292 -25.16 -16.94 -13.59
N ASP A 293 -25.30 -17.16 -14.91
CA ASP A 293 -26.22 -16.42 -15.79
C ASP A 293 -25.98 -14.89 -15.85
N THR A 294 -24.78 -14.43 -15.47
CA THR A 294 -24.41 -13.00 -15.56
C THR A 294 -24.31 -12.50 -17.00
N PHE A 295 -24.04 -13.39 -17.96
CA PHE A 295 -23.98 -13.03 -19.38
C PHE A 295 -25.37 -12.72 -19.93
N ILE A 296 -25.59 -11.46 -20.30
CA ILE A 296 -26.86 -10.98 -20.82
C ILE A 296 -26.96 -11.15 -22.34
N GLY A 297 -25.84 -10.98 -23.04
CA GLY A 297 -25.76 -11.20 -24.49
C GLY A 297 -24.80 -10.24 -25.20
N ASN A 298 -24.65 -10.47 -26.51
CA ASN A 298 -23.88 -9.62 -27.42
C ASN A 298 -24.76 -8.53 -28.05
N GLN A 299 -24.27 -7.30 -28.12
CA GLN A 299 -24.98 -6.18 -28.75
C GLN A 299 -24.05 -5.15 -29.40
N THR A 300 -24.57 -4.31 -30.29
CA THR A 300 -23.82 -3.22 -30.96
C THR A 300 -24.08 -1.85 -30.35
N LEU A 301 -25.01 -1.76 -29.39
CA LEU A 301 -25.28 -0.55 -28.64
C LEU A 301 -24.30 -0.47 -27.48
N ASN A 302 -23.87 0.75 -27.15
CA ASN A 302 -22.95 1.05 -26.06
C ASN A 302 -23.67 1.35 -24.73
N PHE A 303 -24.89 0.82 -24.57
CA PHE A 303 -25.66 0.93 -23.35
C PHE A 303 -26.59 -0.27 -23.13
N ILE A 304 -26.92 -0.55 -21.87
CA ILE A 304 -27.97 -1.49 -21.47
C ILE A 304 -28.80 -0.89 -20.33
N ILE A 305 -30.09 -1.24 -20.26
CA ILE A 305 -30.95 -0.85 -19.14
C ILE A 305 -31.05 -2.05 -18.17
N ALA A 306 -31.08 -1.79 -16.87
CA ALA A 306 -31.36 -2.80 -15.83
C ALA A 306 -32.38 -2.25 -14.82
N GLY A 307 -33.07 -3.14 -14.10
CA GLY A 307 -34.08 -2.76 -13.10
C GLY A 307 -35.45 -2.40 -13.68
N PHE A 308 -35.76 -2.83 -14.91
CA PHE A 308 -37.00 -2.49 -15.60
C PHE A 308 -37.64 -3.74 -16.24
N PRO A 309 -38.98 -3.89 -16.26
CA PRO A 309 -39.63 -5.05 -16.86
C PRO A 309 -39.17 -5.29 -18.31
N GLY A 310 -38.67 -6.50 -18.58
CA GLY A 310 -38.12 -6.89 -19.88
C GLY A 310 -36.61 -6.73 -20.04
N TYR A 311 -35.92 -6.27 -18.99
CA TYR A 311 -34.46 -6.11 -18.90
C TYR A 311 -33.89 -6.91 -17.71
N PRO A 312 -32.55 -7.03 -17.56
CA PRO A 312 -31.95 -7.61 -16.37
C PRO A 312 -32.52 -7.00 -15.09
N TYR A 313 -32.77 -7.82 -14.07
CA TYR A 313 -33.51 -7.44 -12.86
C TYR A 313 -34.92 -6.88 -13.18
N PRO A 314 -35.82 -7.69 -13.77
CA PRO A 314 -37.11 -7.19 -14.27
C PRO A 314 -38.07 -6.67 -13.19
N GLU A 315 -37.86 -7.04 -11.93
CA GLU A 315 -38.63 -6.58 -10.77
C GLU A 315 -38.10 -5.27 -10.16
N GLY A 316 -37.00 -4.73 -10.70
CA GLY A 316 -36.30 -3.57 -10.16
C GLY A 316 -35.03 -3.93 -9.39
N LEU A 317 -34.12 -2.97 -9.30
CA LEU A 317 -32.92 -3.03 -8.45
C LEU A 317 -33.32 -2.90 -6.97
N VAL A 318 -32.61 -3.61 -6.11
CA VAL A 318 -32.92 -3.73 -4.69
C VAL A 318 -32.13 -2.70 -3.88
N PRO A 319 -32.78 -1.84 -3.07
CA PRO A 319 -32.09 -0.94 -2.16
C PRO A 319 -31.19 -1.67 -1.17
N GLY A 320 -29.95 -1.19 -1.02
CA GLY A 320 -28.90 -1.80 -0.19
C GLY A 320 -28.07 -2.86 -0.92
N SER A 321 -28.34 -3.14 -2.19
CA SER A 321 -27.56 -4.07 -3.02
C SER A 321 -26.53 -3.32 -3.87
N THR A 322 -25.37 -3.95 -4.01
CA THR A 322 -24.33 -3.58 -4.97
C THR A 322 -24.47 -4.45 -6.21
N TYR A 323 -24.40 -3.84 -7.38
CA TYR A 323 -24.44 -4.51 -8.67
C TYR A 323 -23.10 -4.32 -9.38
N TYR A 324 -22.62 -5.40 -9.97
CA TYR A 324 -21.39 -5.47 -10.75
C TYR A 324 -21.73 -5.69 -12.22
N TRP A 325 -20.95 -5.10 -13.11
CA TRP A 325 -21.13 -5.27 -14.54
C TRP A 325 -19.80 -5.18 -15.27
N ARG A 326 -19.69 -5.90 -16.39
CA ARG A 326 -18.48 -6.00 -17.20
C ARG A 326 -18.87 -5.97 -18.66
N ILE A 327 -18.04 -5.33 -19.48
CA ILE A 327 -18.23 -5.27 -20.94
C ILE A 327 -17.01 -5.87 -21.61
N ASP A 328 -17.19 -7.00 -22.27
CA ASP A 328 -16.15 -7.58 -23.11
C ASP A 328 -16.33 -7.07 -24.54
N GLU A 329 -15.26 -6.54 -25.11
CA GLU A 329 -15.28 -5.96 -26.43
C GLU A 329 -15.00 -7.04 -27.47
N VAL A 330 -15.84 -7.11 -28.51
CA VAL A 330 -15.86 -8.23 -29.46
C VAL A 330 -15.60 -7.71 -30.87
N ASN A 331 -14.70 -8.38 -31.58
CA ASN A 331 -14.45 -8.21 -32.99
C ASN A 331 -13.94 -9.51 -33.64
N GLU A 332 -14.81 -10.17 -34.41
CA GLU A 332 -14.55 -11.47 -35.06
C GLU A 332 -13.39 -11.46 -36.07
N VAL A 333 -12.94 -10.29 -36.53
CA VAL A 333 -11.76 -10.22 -37.42
C VAL A 333 -10.43 -10.12 -36.66
N GLU A 334 -10.50 -9.90 -35.35
CA GLU A 334 -9.32 -9.78 -34.48
C GLU A 334 -9.10 -11.10 -33.72
N PRO A 335 -7.93 -11.76 -33.86
CA PRO A 335 -7.69 -13.08 -33.27
C PRO A 335 -7.66 -13.07 -31.74
N ASN A 336 -7.47 -11.90 -31.13
CA ASN A 336 -7.42 -11.69 -29.68
C ASN A 336 -8.79 -11.28 -29.08
N SER A 337 -9.83 -11.19 -29.90
CA SER A 337 -11.21 -10.98 -29.45
C SER A 337 -11.83 -12.29 -28.94
N PRO A 338 -12.70 -12.27 -27.91
CA PRO A 338 -13.16 -11.08 -27.18
C PRO A 338 -12.12 -10.58 -26.16
N TRP A 339 -12.04 -9.26 -25.99
CA TRP A 339 -11.19 -8.63 -24.98
C TRP A 339 -11.99 -8.38 -23.71
N LYS A 340 -11.63 -9.11 -22.66
CA LYS A 340 -12.28 -9.02 -21.35
C LYS A 340 -12.16 -7.60 -20.76
N GLY A 341 -13.29 -7.01 -20.38
CA GLY A 341 -13.34 -5.67 -19.77
C GLY A 341 -13.10 -5.65 -18.27
N PHE A 342 -13.01 -4.45 -17.71
CA PHE A 342 -13.00 -4.22 -16.26
C PHE A 342 -14.39 -4.47 -15.67
N VAL A 343 -14.42 -4.96 -14.43
CA VAL A 343 -15.66 -5.06 -13.66
C VAL A 343 -15.89 -3.73 -12.96
N TRP A 344 -17.00 -3.07 -13.31
CA TRP A 344 -17.47 -1.85 -12.66
C TRP A 344 -18.63 -2.17 -11.73
N SER A 345 -18.90 -1.27 -10.80
CA SER A 345 -19.92 -1.43 -9.79
C SER A 345 -20.75 -0.16 -9.56
N PHE A 346 -21.95 -0.33 -9.04
CA PHE A 346 -22.73 0.76 -8.44
C PHE A 346 -23.61 0.18 -7.32
N THR A 347 -24.01 1.03 -6.38
CA THR A 347 -24.79 0.63 -5.21
C THR A 347 -26.09 1.42 -5.16
N VAL A 348 -27.21 0.72 -4.97
CA VAL A 348 -28.48 1.38 -4.64
C VAL A 348 -28.49 1.65 -3.14
N PRO A 349 -28.70 2.90 -2.67
CA PRO A 349 -28.67 3.21 -1.24
C PRO A 349 -29.60 2.29 -0.42
N PRO A 350 -29.23 1.92 0.83
CA PRO A 350 -30.11 1.15 1.69
C PRO A 350 -31.34 1.98 2.09
N LYS A 351 -32.42 1.32 2.51
CA LYS A 351 -33.60 2.02 3.04
C LYS A 351 -33.38 2.64 4.43
N THR A 352 -32.33 2.24 5.13
CA THR A 352 -31.94 2.76 6.45
C THR A 352 -30.97 3.94 6.29
N ALA A 353 -30.84 4.75 7.34
CA ALA A 353 -29.84 5.80 7.39
C ALA A 353 -28.43 5.20 7.30
N TYR A 354 -27.49 5.92 6.67
CA TYR A 354 -26.11 5.48 6.48
C TYR A 354 -25.14 6.65 6.53
N SER A 355 -23.83 6.36 6.61
CA SER A 355 -22.75 7.36 6.70
C SER A 355 -22.99 8.39 7.82
N PRO A 356 -22.94 7.95 9.09
CA PRO A 356 -23.08 8.85 10.24
C PRO A 356 -21.89 9.79 10.41
N ASP A 357 -22.15 10.97 10.96
CA ASP A 357 -21.17 11.89 11.52
C ASP A 357 -21.65 12.32 12.93
N PRO A 358 -20.90 12.09 14.01
CA PRO A 358 -19.61 11.41 14.06
C PRO A 358 -19.65 10.03 13.43
N ALA A 359 -18.52 9.63 12.81
CA ALA A 359 -18.37 8.29 12.29
C ALA A 359 -18.66 7.26 13.39
N ASP A 360 -19.17 6.10 12.99
CA ASP A 360 -19.44 5.02 13.96
C ASP A 360 -18.13 4.59 14.62
N GLY A 361 -18.08 4.60 15.95
CA GLY A 361 -16.87 4.37 16.74
C GLY A 361 -16.00 5.60 16.96
N ALA A 362 -16.41 6.80 16.52
CA ALA A 362 -15.59 8.01 16.67
C ALA A 362 -15.27 8.33 18.13
N GLU A 363 -14.01 8.69 18.39
CA GLU A 363 -13.55 9.18 19.69
C GLU A 363 -13.33 10.70 19.64
N ASN A 364 -13.25 11.33 20.82
CA ASN A 364 -12.99 12.75 20.99
C ASN A 364 -14.00 13.69 20.30
N ALA A 365 -15.26 13.27 20.16
CA ALA A 365 -16.31 14.11 19.58
C ALA A 365 -16.57 15.37 20.45
N ASP A 366 -16.83 16.51 19.81
CA ASP A 366 -17.13 17.77 20.51
C ASP A 366 -18.35 17.65 21.44
N LEU A 367 -18.33 18.31 22.60
CA LEU A 367 -19.47 18.31 23.53
C LEU A 367 -20.74 18.95 22.95
N ASN A 368 -20.60 19.75 21.90
CA ASN A 368 -21.70 20.38 21.15
C ASN A 368 -21.84 19.80 19.74
N VAL A 369 -21.39 18.56 19.52
CA VAL A 369 -21.45 17.91 18.21
C VAL A 369 -22.87 17.89 17.65
N GLN A 370 -22.97 18.17 16.35
CA GLN A 370 -24.19 17.99 15.58
C GLN A 370 -24.11 16.64 14.88
N LEU A 371 -25.04 15.74 15.19
CA LEU A 371 -25.13 14.45 14.53
C LEU A 371 -25.67 14.66 13.12
N MET A 372 -25.06 14.05 12.11
CA MET A 372 -25.50 14.09 10.72
C MET A 372 -25.49 12.68 10.14
N TRP A 373 -26.35 12.44 9.15
CA TRP A 373 -26.40 11.15 8.44
C TRP A 373 -26.82 11.38 7.00
N THR A 374 -26.61 10.38 6.16
CA THR A 374 -27.25 10.32 4.84
C THR A 374 -28.56 9.56 4.95
N ALA A 375 -29.63 10.17 4.43
CA ALA A 375 -30.97 9.60 4.45
C ALA A 375 -31.04 8.30 3.64
N GLY A 376 -31.80 7.33 4.14
CA GLY A 376 -32.09 6.11 3.41
C GLY A 376 -32.86 6.34 2.09
N PHE A 377 -32.81 5.37 1.19
CA PHE A 377 -33.46 5.40 -0.11
C PHE A 377 -34.96 5.76 0.00
N GLY A 378 -35.34 6.89 -0.59
CA GLY A 378 -36.73 7.34 -0.63
C GLY A 378 -37.26 7.93 0.68
N ALA A 379 -36.43 8.03 1.72
CA ALA A 379 -36.82 8.57 3.02
C ALA A 379 -37.46 9.97 2.92
N LYS A 380 -38.48 10.18 3.75
CA LYS A 380 -39.28 11.42 3.87
C LYS A 380 -39.25 11.98 5.29
N LEU A 381 -39.03 11.13 6.28
CA LEU A 381 -38.99 11.50 7.69
C LEU A 381 -38.03 10.57 8.43
N HIS A 382 -37.32 11.12 9.41
CA HIS A 382 -36.33 10.40 10.23
C HIS A 382 -36.83 10.32 11.68
N TYR A 383 -36.60 9.22 12.37
CA TYR A 383 -36.93 9.06 13.78
C TYR A 383 -35.66 8.80 14.57
N ILE A 384 -35.26 9.77 15.41
CA ILE A 384 -33.99 9.73 16.13
C ILE A 384 -34.20 9.17 17.54
N VAL A 385 -33.37 8.19 17.88
CA VAL A 385 -33.17 7.67 19.23
C VAL A 385 -31.73 7.99 19.62
N PHE A 386 -31.53 8.54 20.82
CA PHE A 386 -30.21 8.94 21.35
C PHE A 386 -30.17 8.62 22.84
N GLY A 387 -29.07 8.05 23.33
CA GLY A 387 -28.95 7.64 24.73
C GLY A 387 -27.52 7.27 25.14
N GLU A 388 -27.36 6.88 26.40
CA GLU A 388 -26.08 6.47 27.01
C GLU A 388 -25.93 4.94 27.10
N ASP A 389 -26.93 4.18 26.66
CA ASP A 389 -27.00 2.73 26.75
C ASP A 389 -27.39 2.11 25.40
N PHE A 390 -26.64 1.10 24.96
CA PHE A 390 -26.85 0.44 23.68
C PHE A 390 -28.21 -0.26 23.60
N ASP A 391 -28.60 -0.99 24.64
CA ASP A 391 -29.81 -1.80 24.63
C ASP A 391 -31.07 -0.94 24.67
N GLU A 392 -31.05 0.16 25.42
CA GLU A 392 -32.13 1.16 25.41
C GLU A 392 -32.28 1.76 24.02
N VAL A 393 -31.19 2.17 23.38
CA VAL A 393 -31.21 2.77 22.04
C VAL A 393 -31.62 1.74 20.98
N ASN A 394 -31.15 0.50 21.07
CA ASN A 394 -31.47 -0.56 20.12
C ASN A 394 -32.93 -1.05 20.25
N ASN A 395 -33.46 -1.13 21.47
CA ASN A 395 -34.80 -1.68 21.72
C ASN A 395 -35.90 -0.62 21.80
N ALA A 396 -35.53 0.67 21.81
CA ALA A 396 -36.49 1.76 21.74
C ALA A 396 -37.44 1.59 20.54
N ALA A 397 -38.72 1.88 20.76
CA ALA A 397 -39.67 2.13 19.68
C ALA A 397 -39.20 3.31 18.81
N ALA A 398 -39.87 3.56 17.68
CA ALA A 398 -39.53 4.68 16.80
C ALA A 398 -39.37 5.98 17.60
N GLY A 399 -38.22 6.64 17.41
CA GLY A 399 -37.79 7.81 18.17
C GLY A 399 -38.56 9.10 17.87
N THR A 400 -37.90 10.24 18.05
CA THR A 400 -38.53 11.55 17.80
C THR A 400 -38.55 11.87 16.31
N PRO A 401 -39.70 12.22 15.70
CA PRO A 401 -39.76 12.56 14.29
C PRO A 401 -38.97 13.84 13.99
N HIS A 402 -38.24 13.82 12.88
CA HIS A 402 -37.34 14.88 12.48
C HIS A 402 -37.29 14.99 10.94
N GLY A 403 -37.28 16.23 10.44
CA GLY A 403 -37.42 16.51 9.01
C GLY A 403 -36.12 16.77 8.26
N THR A 404 -35.01 16.95 8.98
CA THR A 404 -33.67 17.18 8.42
C THR A 404 -32.75 16.01 8.73
N THR A 405 -31.63 15.90 8.01
CA THR A 405 -30.61 14.86 8.23
C THR A 405 -29.53 15.28 9.23
N THR A 406 -29.93 16.10 10.21
CA THR A 406 -29.05 16.64 11.25
C THR A 406 -29.79 16.67 12.58
N TYR A 407 -29.13 16.39 13.70
CA TYR A 407 -29.72 16.42 15.03
C TYR A 407 -28.71 16.89 16.08
N THR A 408 -29.12 17.81 16.96
CA THR A 408 -28.27 18.28 18.06
C THR A 408 -28.81 17.70 19.37
N PRO A 409 -28.10 16.75 20.01
CA PRO A 409 -28.57 16.09 21.24
C PRO A 409 -28.58 17.01 22.47
N GLY A 410 -27.92 18.17 22.39
CA GLY A 410 -27.73 19.09 23.51
C GLY A 410 -26.33 18.96 24.12
N PRO A 411 -26.05 19.58 25.28
CA PRO A 411 -24.75 19.50 25.91
C PRO A 411 -24.44 18.07 26.35
N LEU A 412 -23.32 17.53 25.88
CA LEU A 412 -22.85 16.19 26.23
C LEU A 412 -21.88 16.24 27.42
N LYS A 413 -21.74 15.10 28.11
CA LYS A 413 -20.75 14.92 29.19
C LYS A 413 -19.38 14.66 28.59
N LEU A 414 -18.32 15.04 29.29
CA LEU A 414 -16.93 14.69 28.95
C LEU A 414 -16.70 13.18 29.10
N ALA A 415 -15.78 12.63 28.29
CA ALA A 415 -15.35 11.23 28.34
C ALA A 415 -16.51 10.21 28.34
N LYS A 416 -17.61 10.55 27.65
CA LYS A 416 -18.84 9.77 27.71
C LYS A 416 -19.18 9.19 26.35
N THR A 417 -19.41 7.89 26.34
CA THR A 417 -19.91 7.15 25.18
C THR A 417 -21.43 7.32 25.06
N TYR A 418 -21.87 7.64 23.85
CA TYR A 418 -23.27 7.79 23.47
C TYR A 418 -23.61 6.87 22.30
N TYR A 419 -24.85 6.42 22.30
CA TYR A 419 -25.41 5.56 21.26
C TYR A 419 -26.58 6.28 20.60
N TRP A 420 -26.72 6.13 19.29
CA TRP A 420 -27.81 6.74 18.56
C TRP A 420 -28.22 5.93 17.33
N ARG A 421 -29.49 6.07 16.95
CA ARG A 421 -30.09 5.32 15.85
C ARG A 421 -31.06 6.21 15.11
N VAL A 422 -31.07 6.10 13.79
CA VAL A 422 -32.02 6.80 12.94
C VAL A 422 -32.87 5.80 12.17
N ASP A 423 -34.17 5.75 12.49
CA ASP A 423 -35.13 4.95 11.73
C ASP A 423 -35.71 5.80 10.59
N GLU A 424 -35.73 5.24 9.37
CA GLU A 424 -36.10 5.95 8.16
C GLU A 424 -37.53 5.62 7.72
N PHE A 425 -38.31 6.62 7.34
CA PHE A 425 -39.69 6.44 6.85
C PHE A 425 -39.84 6.97 5.43
N ASP A 426 -40.22 6.10 4.49
CA ASP A 426 -40.33 6.41 3.04
C ASP A 426 -41.76 6.79 2.60
N GLY A 427 -42.73 6.78 3.50
CA GLY A 427 -44.16 6.96 3.21
C GLY A 427 -44.96 5.67 3.16
N ALA A 428 -44.31 4.52 2.94
CA ALA A 428 -44.92 3.20 2.94
C ALA A 428 -44.63 2.43 4.25
N GLY A 429 -43.43 2.58 4.81
CA GLY A 429 -43.03 1.91 6.03
C GLY A 429 -41.86 2.60 6.75
N THR A 430 -41.60 2.16 7.98
CA THR A 430 -40.46 2.60 8.79
C THR A 430 -39.42 1.48 8.84
N TYR A 431 -38.17 1.80 8.53
CA TYR A 431 -37.03 0.87 8.53
C TYR A 431 -36.12 1.20 9.70
N LYS A 432 -35.94 0.25 10.60
CA LYS A 432 -35.09 0.41 11.78
C LYS A 432 -33.63 0.56 11.35
N GLY A 433 -32.97 1.63 11.79
CA GLY A 433 -31.57 1.89 11.48
C GLY A 433 -30.59 1.05 12.30
N ASN A 434 -29.32 1.12 11.91
CA ASN A 434 -28.22 0.61 12.73
C ASN A 434 -27.98 1.54 13.93
N VAL A 435 -27.51 0.99 15.04
CA VAL A 435 -27.09 1.77 16.20
C VAL A 435 -25.64 2.18 16.00
N TRP A 436 -25.38 3.47 16.00
CA TRP A 436 -24.05 4.06 15.94
C TRP A 436 -23.57 4.48 17.32
N ILE A 437 -22.26 4.51 17.51
CA ILE A 437 -21.60 4.85 18.78
C ILE A 437 -20.56 5.96 18.57
N PHE A 438 -20.41 6.85 19.55
CA PHE A 438 -19.25 7.75 19.62
C PHE A 438 -18.94 8.11 21.07
N THR A 439 -17.71 8.56 21.34
CA THR A 439 -17.24 9.02 22.64
C THR A 439 -16.81 10.48 22.56
N THR A 440 -17.25 11.29 23.52
CA THR A 440 -16.90 12.71 23.59
C THR A 440 -15.47 12.97 24.07
N LEU A 441 -14.93 14.15 23.75
CA LEU A 441 -13.63 14.59 24.25
C LEU A 441 -13.57 14.61 25.79
N GLY A 442 -12.36 14.51 26.34
CA GLY A 442 -12.11 14.57 27.78
C GLY A 442 -11.73 13.25 28.44
N ALA A 443 -11.72 12.15 27.69
CA ALA A 443 -11.05 10.92 28.12
C ALA A 443 -9.52 11.10 27.96
N VAL A 444 -8.75 10.53 28.89
CA VAL A 444 -7.32 10.29 28.72
C VAL A 444 -7.08 9.38 27.49
N SER A 445 -6.01 9.61 26.75
CA SER A 445 -5.70 8.88 25.51
C SER A 445 -4.24 8.39 25.50
N GLY A 446 -3.82 7.81 24.37
CA GLY A 446 -2.42 7.42 24.14
C GLY A 446 -1.84 6.47 25.20
N PRO A 447 -2.51 5.37 25.59
CA PRO A 447 -1.92 4.44 26.53
C PRO A 447 -0.64 3.83 25.96
N ASN A 448 0.40 3.80 26.78
CA ASN A 448 1.65 3.12 26.50
C ASN A 448 1.98 2.24 27.72
N PRO A 449 2.01 0.90 27.58
CA PRO A 449 1.78 0.13 26.36
C PRO A 449 0.39 0.35 25.73
N VAL A 450 0.32 0.19 24.41
CA VAL A 450 -0.95 0.24 23.69
C VAL A 450 -1.91 -0.83 24.23
N ASP A 451 -3.21 -0.53 24.22
CA ASP A 451 -4.21 -1.46 24.75
C ASP A 451 -4.17 -2.82 24.04
N GLY A 452 -4.08 -3.89 24.83
CA GLY A 452 -3.95 -5.27 24.35
C GLY A 452 -2.53 -5.70 23.98
N ALA A 453 -1.50 -4.89 24.25
CA ALA A 453 -0.11 -5.27 23.96
C ALA A 453 0.29 -6.60 24.62
N VAL A 454 1.11 -7.39 23.93
CA VAL A 454 1.69 -8.66 24.41
C VAL A 454 3.20 -8.54 24.46
N ASP A 455 3.85 -9.47 25.17
CA ASP A 455 5.31 -9.53 25.32
C ASP A 455 5.94 -8.24 25.85
N VAL A 456 5.19 -7.52 26.69
CA VAL A 456 5.65 -6.26 27.28
C VAL A 456 6.75 -6.50 28.29
N ASN A 457 7.78 -5.66 28.26
CA ASN A 457 8.85 -5.63 29.26
C ASN A 457 8.26 -5.61 30.69
N PRO A 458 8.57 -6.58 31.57
CA PRO A 458 8.05 -6.62 32.94
C PRO A 458 8.43 -5.41 33.80
N ALA A 459 9.41 -4.60 33.39
CA ALA A 459 9.78 -3.35 34.06
C ALA A 459 9.18 -2.09 33.40
N ARG A 460 8.19 -2.24 32.51
CA ARG A 460 7.64 -1.14 31.71
C ARG A 460 6.99 -0.06 32.57
N ILE A 461 7.42 1.18 32.37
CA ILE A 461 6.75 2.39 32.88
C ILE A 461 5.53 2.66 31.99
N LEU A 462 4.38 2.88 32.63
CA LEU A 462 3.13 3.20 31.92
C LEU A 462 3.06 4.71 31.69
N THR A 463 2.70 5.13 30.48
CA THR A 463 2.50 6.56 30.14
C THR A 463 1.18 6.77 29.40
N TRP A 464 0.63 7.98 29.46
CA TRP A 464 -0.62 8.35 28.81
C TRP A 464 -0.61 9.81 28.36
N ASP A 465 -1.57 10.19 27.52
CA ASP A 465 -1.84 11.57 27.14
C ASP A 465 -2.98 12.14 27.98
N ALA A 466 -2.70 13.23 28.69
CA ALA A 466 -3.69 13.93 29.51
C ALA A 466 -4.92 14.38 28.70
N GLY A 467 -6.11 14.18 29.27
CA GLY A 467 -7.35 14.72 28.72
C GLY A 467 -7.36 16.26 28.67
N ALA A 468 -7.99 16.84 27.65
CA ALA A 468 -7.92 18.29 27.33
C ALA A 468 -8.31 19.27 28.47
N VAL A 469 -9.05 18.80 29.48
CA VAL A 469 -9.50 19.61 30.62
C VAL A 469 -9.04 19.06 31.97
N ALA A 470 -8.08 18.14 31.98
CA ALA A 470 -7.49 17.56 33.17
C ALA A 470 -6.74 18.59 34.02
N THR A 471 -6.76 18.41 35.34
CA THR A 471 -5.92 19.14 36.30
C THR A 471 -5.03 18.22 37.13
N SER A 472 -5.40 16.95 37.24
CA SER A 472 -4.62 15.84 37.82
C SER A 472 -5.21 14.51 37.36
N HIS A 473 -4.52 13.41 37.65
CA HIS A 473 -4.90 12.06 37.23
C HIS A 473 -4.97 11.13 38.44
N GLU A 474 -6.01 10.31 38.60
CA GLU A 474 -6.04 9.21 39.56
C GLU A 474 -5.66 7.91 38.86
N VAL A 475 -4.60 7.24 39.33
CA VAL A 475 -4.03 6.05 38.67
C VAL A 475 -4.54 4.77 39.33
N TYR A 476 -4.99 3.81 38.52
CA TYR A 476 -5.42 2.47 38.97
C TYR A 476 -4.68 1.39 38.18
N PHE A 477 -4.18 0.37 38.89
CA PHE A 477 -3.39 -0.72 38.30
C PHE A 477 -3.58 -2.04 39.06
N GLY A 478 -3.78 -3.15 38.32
CA GLY A 478 -4.04 -4.46 38.91
C GLY A 478 -4.08 -5.60 37.87
N THR A 479 -4.50 -6.78 38.28
CA THR A 479 -4.55 -8.01 37.44
C THR A 479 -5.98 -8.51 37.18
N ASP A 480 -6.99 -7.80 37.66
CA ASP A 480 -8.41 -8.13 37.49
C ASP A 480 -9.11 -6.95 36.80
N ALA A 481 -9.60 -7.19 35.58
CA ALA A 481 -10.21 -6.17 34.74
C ALA A 481 -11.48 -5.58 35.38
N ASP A 482 -12.31 -6.41 36.01
CA ASP A 482 -13.55 -5.98 36.65
C ASP A 482 -13.25 -5.17 37.91
N ALA A 483 -12.22 -5.55 38.68
CA ALA A 483 -11.78 -4.78 39.83
C ALA A 483 -11.29 -3.39 39.42
N ILE A 484 -10.52 -3.30 38.33
CA ILE A 484 -10.04 -2.02 37.77
C ILE A 484 -11.20 -1.19 37.23
N ALA A 485 -12.12 -1.79 36.48
CA ALA A 485 -13.30 -1.11 35.95
C ALA A 485 -14.16 -0.48 37.05
N ASN A 486 -14.23 -1.11 38.22
CA ASN A 486 -15.05 -0.66 39.36
C ASN A 486 -14.24 0.05 40.46
N ALA A 487 -12.94 0.28 40.26
CA ALA A 487 -12.07 0.84 41.29
C ALA A 487 -12.45 2.29 41.65
N THR A 488 -12.23 2.64 42.91
CA THR A 488 -12.35 4.01 43.45
C THR A 488 -11.09 4.34 44.24
N THR A 489 -10.90 5.58 44.67
CA THR A 489 -9.73 5.98 45.50
C THR A 489 -9.62 5.25 46.85
N ALA A 490 -10.60 4.43 47.23
CA ALA A 490 -10.57 3.52 48.37
C ALA A 490 -10.14 2.08 48.03
N SER A 491 -10.02 1.73 46.75
CA SER A 491 -9.73 0.38 46.27
C SER A 491 -8.23 0.04 46.35
N PRO A 492 -7.85 -1.24 46.54
CA PRO A 492 -6.45 -1.68 46.51
C PRO A 492 -5.71 -1.37 45.20
N GLU A 493 -6.46 -1.27 44.10
CA GLU A 493 -5.97 -0.98 42.76
C GLU A 493 -5.50 0.47 42.61
N TYR A 494 -5.93 1.38 43.50
CA TYR A 494 -5.56 2.80 43.45
C TYR A 494 -4.08 3.01 43.81
N LYS A 495 -3.35 3.72 42.94
CA LYS A 495 -1.89 3.94 43.03
C LYS A 495 -1.50 5.38 43.33
N GLY A 496 -2.49 6.24 43.55
CA GLY A 496 -2.29 7.65 43.91
C GLY A 496 -2.62 8.61 42.77
N SER A 497 -2.59 9.89 43.14
CA SER A 497 -2.83 11.01 42.23
C SER A 497 -1.52 11.48 41.58
N LYS A 498 -1.58 11.93 40.33
CA LYS A 498 -0.49 12.53 39.55
C LYS A 498 -0.86 13.93 39.12
N ALA A 499 0.08 14.87 39.20
CA ALA A 499 -0.16 16.23 38.71
C ALA A 499 -0.18 16.26 37.18
N LEU A 500 -0.81 17.29 36.60
CA LEU A 500 -0.66 17.56 35.16
C LEU A 500 0.82 17.80 34.82
N GLY A 501 1.32 17.12 33.80
CA GLY A 501 2.75 17.02 33.46
C GLY A 501 3.48 15.84 34.10
N GLU A 502 2.79 14.99 34.88
CA GLU A 502 3.33 13.75 35.47
C GLU A 502 2.58 12.51 34.92
N GLU A 503 2.34 12.46 33.61
CA GLU A 503 1.61 11.39 32.92
C GLU A 503 2.39 10.06 32.81
N SER A 504 2.91 9.60 33.95
CA SER A 504 3.66 8.35 34.07
C SER A 504 3.42 7.64 35.40
N TYR A 505 3.43 6.31 35.34
CA TYR A 505 3.36 5.42 36.49
C TYR A 505 4.33 4.25 36.34
N ASP A 506 5.29 4.14 37.26
CA ASP A 506 6.18 2.99 37.37
C ASP A 506 5.56 1.95 38.32
N PRO A 507 5.09 0.79 37.80
CA PRO A 507 4.53 -0.27 38.63
C PRO A 507 5.60 -1.14 39.32
N GLY A 508 6.88 -0.92 39.01
CA GLY A 508 7.99 -1.80 39.40
C GLY A 508 8.05 -3.08 38.55
N LEU A 509 8.84 -4.05 39.02
CA LEU A 509 9.00 -5.33 38.31
C LEU A 509 7.75 -6.19 38.44
N LEU A 510 7.12 -6.46 37.30
CA LEU A 510 5.90 -7.25 37.14
C LEU A 510 6.20 -8.75 37.01
N THR A 511 5.19 -9.57 37.29
CA THR A 511 5.25 -11.02 37.09
C THR A 511 5.26 -11.34 35.59
N LEU A 512 6.09 -12.29 35.18
CA LEU A 512 6.18 -12.74 33.78
C LEU A 512 4.87 -13.38 33.29
N ASN A 513 4.63 -13.31 31.99
CA ASN A 513 3.47 -13.94 31.31
C ASN A 513 2.14 -13.69 32.03
N THR A 514 1.92 -12.44 32.47
CA THR A 514 0.77 -12.05 33.30
C THR A 514 0.06 -10.86 32.66
N ALA A 515 -1.26 -10.96 32.56
CA ALA A 515 -2.11 -9.86 32.12
C ALA A 515 -2.32 -8.84 33.24
N TYR A 516 -2.08 -7.58 32.91
CA TYR A 516 -2.33 -6.42 33.77
C TYR A 516 -3.36 -5.50 33.14
N TYR A 517 -4.12 -4.83 34.00
CA TYR A 517 -5.18 -3.91 33.63
C TYR A 517 -4.98 -2.59 34.38
N TRP A 518 -5.25 -1.49 33.70
CA TRP A 518 -5.05 -0.17 34.26
C TRP A 518 -6.03 0.84 33.69
N ARG A 519 -6.27 1.88 34.48
CA ARG A 519 -7.25 2.92 34.18
C ARG A 519 -6.73 4.22 34.76
N ILE A 520 -6.99 5.32 34.07
CA ILE A 520 -6.68 6.67 34.53
C ILE A 520 -7.98 7.43 34.65
N ASP A 521 -8.28 7.97 35.84
CA ASP A 521 -9.41 8.89 35.99
C ASP A 521 -8.92 10.32 35.93
N GLU A 522 -9.41 11.08 34.95
CA GLU A 522 -9.07 12.49 34.79
C GLU A 522 -9.82 13.36 35.79
N VAL A 523 -9.10 14.21 36.51
CA VAL A 523 -9.67 15.03 37.59
C VAL A 523 -9.64 16.50 37.21
N ASN A 524 -10.79 17.16 37.34
CA ASN A 524 -10.91 18.61 37.36
C ASN A 524 -11.94 19.04 38.41
N GLY A 525 -11.46 19.46 39.58
CA GLY A 525 -12.32 19.82 40.71
C GLY A 525 -13.23 21.04 40.48
N THR A 526 -13.11 21.75 39.34
CA THR A 526 -14.04 22.81 38.96
C THR A 526 -15.28 22.30 38.22
N ASN A 527 -15.23 21.07 37.70
CA ASN A 527 -16.34 20.43 37.00
C ASN A 527 -17.04 19.44 37.95
N PRO A 528 -18.36 19.55 38.16
CA PRO A 528 -19.10 18.65 39.07
C PRO A 528 -19.12 17.18 38.62
N ASP A 529 -18.86 16.90 37.34
CA ASP A 529 -18.84 15.54 36.79
C ASP A 529 -17.45 14.86 36.90
N SER A 530 -16.45 15.55 37.46
CA SER A 530 -15.12 14.99 37.76
C SER A 530 -15.16 14.08 39.00
N PRO A 531 -14.38 12.98 39.04
CA PRO A 531 -13.42 12.54 38.02
C PRO A 531 -14.04 11.73 36.88
N TRP A 532 -13.41 11.77 35.71
CA TRP A 532 -13.83 11.04 34.51
C TRP A 532 -12.96 9.81 34.31
N ALA A 533 -13.55 8.63 34.54
CA ALA A 533 -12.86 7.38 34.32
C ALA A 533 -12.63 7.11 32.83
N SER A 534 -11.43 6.64 32.48
CA SER A 534 -11.10 6.14 31.15
C SER A 534 -11.66 4.75 30.88
N ASN A 535 -11.44 4.27 29.65
CA ASN A 535 -11.48 2.84 29.35
C ASN A 535 -10.45 2.09 30.22
N VAL A 536 -10.74 0.82 30.50
CA VAL A 536 -9.77 -0.09 31.12
C VAL A 536 -8.85 -0.60 30.02
N TRP A 537 -7.58 -0.25 30.10
CA TRP A 537 -6.54 -0.73 29.20
C TRP A 537 -5.88 -1.98 29.76
N SER A 538 -5.30 -2.79 28.87
CA SER A 538 -4.66 -4.04 29.22
C SER A 538 -3.32 -4.23 28.51
N PHE A 539 -2.44 -5.02 29.11
CA PHE A 539 -1.27 -5.59 28.44
C PHE A 539 -0.84 -6.89 29.11
N THR A 540 -0.04 -7.71 28.42
CA THR A 540 0.53 -8.95 28.93
C THR A 540 2.05 -8.84 28.93
N THR A 541 2.66 -9.08 30.08
CA THR A 541 4.13 -9.15 30.18
C THR A 541 4.67 -10.36 29.44
N GLY A 542 5.87 -10.24 28.86
CA GLY A 542 6.55 -11.39 28.23
C GLY A 542 6.93 -12.48 29.24
N ASP A 543 7.29 -13.66 28.73
CA ASP A 543 7.88 -14.75 29.51
C ASP A 543 9.41 -14.63 29.66
N PHE A 544 9.94 -13.43 29.44
CA PHE A 544 11.35 -13.09 29.49
C PHE A 544 11.59 -11.83 30.32
N PHE A 545 12.80 -11.71 30.89
CA PHE A 545 13.29 -10.43 31.39
C PHE A 545 14.06 -9.71 30.30
N VAL A 546 13.82 -8.41 30.14
CA VAL A 546 14.63 -7.55 29.29
C VAL A 546 15.87 -7.14 30.07
N ILE A 547 17.04 -7.44 29.53
CA ILE A 547 18.34 -7.07 30.14
C ILE A 547 18.67 -5.62 29.85
N ASP A 548 18.46 -5.20 28.62
CA ASP A 548 18.55 -3.82 28.16
C ASP A 548 17.55 -3.63 27.02
N ASP A 549 16.80 -2.53 27.05
CA ASP A 549 15.79 -2.22 26.05
C ASP A 549 16.37 -1.17 25.11
N PHE A 550 16.82 -1.60 23.92
CA PHE A 550 17.51 -0.68 23.02
C PHE A 550 16.59 0.44 22.53
N GLU A 551 15.26 0.28 22.60
CA GLU A 551 14.30 1.33 22.22
C GLU A 551 14.35 2.56 23.13
N ASP A 552 14.93 2.45 24.33
CA ASP A 552 15.00 3.55 25.29
C ASP A 552 16.10 4.57 24.96
N TYR A 553 17.05 4.24 24.07
CA TYR A 553 18.16 5.13 23.71
C TYR A 553 17.75 6.20 22.70
N ASP A 554 18.32 7.40 22.85
CA ASP A 554 18.05 8.55 21.98
C ASP A 554 19.25 9.50 21.83
N ALA A 555 19.18 10.42 20.86
CA ALA A 555 20.19 11.46 20.69
C ALA A 555 20.14 12.60 21.73
N GLY A 556 19.14 12.60 22.61
CA GLY A 556 18.88 13.60 23.64
C GLY A 556 19.77 13.45 24.86
N ASP A 557 19.21 13.03 26.00
CA ASP A 557 19.96 12.86 27.25
C ASP A 557 20.28 11.38 27.56
N ASN A 558 19.95 10.46 26.64
CA ASN A 558 20.13 9.01 26.82
C ASN A 558 20.90 8.37 25.65
N GLN A 559 22.09 8.87 25.31
CA GLN A 559 22.91 8.25 24.28
C GLN A 559 23.53 6.92 24.74
N ILE A 560 23.52 5.92 23.87
CA ILE A 560 23.89 4.53 24.18
C ILE A 560 25.30 4.35 24.78
N TRP A 561 26.29 5.14 24.36
CA TRP A 561 27.68 5.06 24.87
C TRP A 561 27.87 5.58 26.30
N PHE A 562 26.86 6.23 26.90
CA PHE A 562 26.89 6.53 28.34
C PHE A 562 26.48 5.33 29.20
N SER A 563 25.75 4.37 28.62
CA SER A 563 25.33 3.12 29.28
C SER A 563 26.27 1.96 28.98
N TRP A 564 26.65 1.80 27.71
CA TRP A 564 27.58 0.79 27.23
C TRP A 564 29.01 1.35 27.14
N TYR A 565 29.83 0.96 28.11
CA TYR A 565 31.21 1.42 28.25
C TYR A 565 32.11 0.73 27.24
N ASP A 566 32.71 1.51 26.33
CA ASP A 566 33.50 1.01 25.20
C ASP A 566 34.98 1.47 25.23
N GLY A 567 35.68 1.25 24.12
CA GLY A 567 37.07 1.65 23.94
C GLY A 567 37.32 3.16 23.96
N LEU A 568 36.35 3.98 23.57
CA LEU A 568 36.48 5.43 23.42
C LEU A 568 36.12 6.18 24.70
N GLY A 569 35.11 5.70 25.40
CA GLY A 569 34.46 6.39 26.51
C GLY A 569 33.47 7.45 26.02
N ALA A 570 32.89 8.19 26.97
CA ALA A 570 31.83 9.16 26.70
C ALA A 570 32.13 10.55 27.29
N GLY A 571 31.64 11.58 26.62
CA GLY A 571 31.75 12.97 27.07
C GLY A 571 33.16 13.57 26.95
N THR A 572 33.28 14.87 27.28
CA THR A 572 34.52 15.63 27.09
C THR A 572 35.49 15.47 28.27
N PRO A 573 36.77 15.12 28.04
CA PRO A 573 37.75 15.04 29.12
C PRO A 573 37.82 16.32 29.97
N GLY A 574 37.62 16.18 31.28
CA GLY A 574 37.64 17.29 32.23
C GLY A 574 36.28 17.93 32.52
N THR A 575 35.18 17.48 31.91
CA THR A 575 33.82 17.88 32.29
C THR A 575 33.19 16.88 33.28
N PRO A 576 32.25 17.32 34.15
CA PRO A 576 31.40 16.39 34.90
C PRO A 576 30.66 15.45 33.94
N GLY A 577 30.60 14.16 34.28
CA GLY A 577 29.97 13.13 33.43
C GLY A 577 30.91 12.49 32.39
N HIS A 578 32.17 12.91 32.29
CA HIS A 578 33.13 12.22 31.43
C HIS A 578 33.43 10.80 31.92
N ILE A 579 33.30 9.86 31.01
CA ILE A 579 33.62 8.45 31.18
C ILE A 579 34.87 8.15 30.34
N PRO A 580 36.02 7.81 30.96
CA PRO A 580 37.18 7.38 30.19
C PRO A 580 36.92 6.01 29.55
N GLY A 581 37.32 5.83 28.28
CA GLY A 581 37.20 4.55 27.60
C GLY A 581 38.02 3.43 28.27
N ASN A 582 37.58 2.19 28.09
CA ASN A 582 38.26 0.99 28.59
C ASN A 582 39.56 0.67 27.81
N GLY A 583 39.86 1.42 26.74
CA GLY A 583 41.09 1.32 25.97
C GLY A 583 41.14 0.13 25.01
N THR A 584 40.00 -0.52 24.75
CA THR A 584 39.87 -1.61 23.77
C THR A 584 39.54 -1.09 22.37
N GLY A 585 39.58 -1.96 21.37
CA GLY A 585 39.31 -1.60 19.97
C GLY A 585 37.84 -1.30 19.63
N SER A 586 36.92 -1.34 20.60
CA SER A 586 35.47 -1.17 20.39
C SER A 586 35.04 0.29 20.33
N ALA A 587 33.93 0.53 19.63
CA ALA A 587 33.13 1.74 19.71
C ALA A 587 31.64 1.34 19.66
N VAL A 588 30.83 1.85 20.58
CA VAL A 588 29.37 1.65 20.62
C VAL A 588 28.65 2.92 20.17
N GLY A 589 27.59 2.73 19.41
CA GLY A 589 26.76 3.80 18.85
C GLY A 589 27.05 4.12 17.39
N ASP A 590 26.07 4.74 16.74
CA ASP A 590 26.11 5.16 15.34
C ASP A 590 25.79 6.65 15.24
N GLU A 591 26.79 7.48 15.02
CA GLU A 591 26.59 8.93 14.90
C GLU A 591 25.77 9.35 13.65
N THR A 592 25.42 8.40 12.77
CA THR A 592 24.64 8.67 11.55
C THR A 592 23.13 8.49 11.72
N THR A 593 22.68 7.91 12.83
CA THR A 593 21.26 7.65 13.11
C THR A 593 20.69 8.66 14.11
N ALA A 594 19.36 8.74 14.20
CA ALA A 594 18.68 9.72 15.03
C ALA A 594 18.66 9.34 16.52
N SER A 595 18.73 8.04 16.84
CA SER A 595 18.84 7.52 18.21
C SER A 595 20.29 7.29 18.67
N TYR A 596 21.25 7.38 17.76
CA TYR A 596 22.60 6.85 17.91
C TYR A 596 22.71 5.32 18.07
N THR A 597 21.66 4.58 17.73
CA THR A 597 21.64 3.11 17.66
C THR A 597 21.55 2.64 16.20
N GLU A 598 21.65 1.33 15.96
CA GLU A 598 21.35 0.74 14.64
C GLU A 598 19.83 0.67 14.48
N GLU A 599 19.28 1.31 13.44
CA GLU A 599 17.83 1.42 13.21
C GLU A 599 17.35 0.54 12.03
N SER A 600 18.27 -0.07 11.28
CA SER A 600 17.95 -0.86 10.08
C SER A 600 18.19 -2.36 10.24
N ILE A 601 19.23 -2.74 11.00
CA ILE A 601 19.57 -4.13 11.29
C ILE A 601 19.16 -4.48 12.71
N VAL A 602 17.88 -4.81 12.89
CA VAL A 602 17.26 -5.08 14.19
C VAL A 602 16.58 -6.45 14.18
N HIS A 603 16.70 -7.22 15.27
CA HIS A 603 16.04 -8.52 15.39
C HIS A 603 14.53 -8.36 15.72
N GLY A 604 14.21 -7.36 16.53
CA GLY A 604 12.86 -6.94 16.90
C GLY A 604 12.91 -5.55 17.52
N GLY A 605 11.81 -4.80 17.48
CA GLY A 605 11.81 -3.36 17.79
C GLY A 605 12.27 -2.52 16.60
N ASN A 606 12.71 -1.29 16.86
CA ASN A 606 13.27 -0.34 15.89
C ASN A 606 14.76 -0.07 16.12
N GLN A 607 15.34 -0.52 17.23
CA GLN A 607 16.70 -0.19 17.64
C GLN A 607 17.49 -1.45 18.05
N ALA A 608 18.77 -1.50 17.70
CA ALA A 608 19.74 -2.48 18.20
C ALA A 608 21.06 -1.78 18.54
N MET A 609 21.88 -2.36 19.41
CA MET A 609 23.22 -1.80 19.71
C MET A 609 24.19 -2.04 18.55
N PRO A 610 24.72 -0.98 17.89
CA PRO A 610 25.84 -1.13 16.99
C PRO A 610 27.14 -1.19 17.78
N ILE A 611 28.01 -2.14 17.41
CA ILE A 611 29.37 -2.24 17.94
C ILE A 611 30.37 -2.34 16.79
N ALA A 612 31.13 -1.27 16.59
CA ALA A 612 32.27 -1.26 15.69
C ALA A 612 33.52 -1.73 16.45
N TYR A 613 34.44 -2.42 15.75
CA TYR A 613 35.70 -2.85 16.37
C TYR A 613 36.90 -2.80 15.42
N ASP A 614 38.05 -2.38 15.95
CA ASP A 614 39.36 -2.48 15.30
C ASP A 614 40.43 -2.97 16.29
N ASN A 615 40.67 -4.29 16.29
CA ASN A 615 41.69 -4.93 17.13
C ASN A 615 43.13 -4.62 16.69
N ASN A 616 43.33 -3.87 15.60
CA ASN A 616 44.63 -3.40 15.12
C ASN A 616 44.83 -1.89 15.34
N LYS A 617 43.86 -1.20 15.95
CA LYS A 617 43.91 0.24 16.18
C LYS A 617 45.12 0.61 17.04
N GLN A 618 45.95 1.52 16.53
CA GLN A 618 47.16 1.95 17.22
C GLN A 618 46.80 2.65 18.54
N GLY A 619 47.41 2.20 19.64
CA GLY A 619 47.19 2.80 20.97
C GLY A 619 46.08 2.15 21.78
N PHE A 620 45.37 1.17 21.22
CA PHE A 620 44.32 0.40 21.89
C PHE A 620 44.73 -1.07 22.08
N ALA A 621 44.01 -1.77 22.95
CA ALA A 621 44.23 -3.19 23.16
C ALA A 621 43.86 -4.00 21.90
N ARG A 622 44.48 -5.17 21.73
CA ARG A 622 44.25 -6.07 20.57
C ARG A 622 42.99 -6.92 20.68
N TYR A 623 42.00 -6.42 21.41
CA TYR A 623 40.67 -7.02 21.59
C TYR A 623 39.66 -5.87 21.73
N SER A 624 38.38 -6.19 21.61
CA SER A 624 37.28 -5.23 21.67
C SER A 624 36.25 -5.70 22.69
N GLU A 625 35.78 -4.78 23.53
CA GLU A 625 34.88 -5.08 24.65
C GLU A 625 33.96 -3.88 24.89
N ALA A 626 32.67 -4.16 25.05
CA ALA A 626 31.69 -3.19 25.55
C ALA A 626 31.03 -3.78 26.80
N GLU A 627 30.87 -2.97 27.83
CA GLU A 627 30.35 -3.40 29.13
C GLU A 627 29.13 -2.58 29.55
N LEU A 628 28.06 -3.26 29.99
CA LEU A 628 26.91 -2.62 30.63
C LEU A 628 26.87 -3.00 32.11
N THR A 629 26.80 -2.00 32.98
CA THR A 629 26.57 -2.23 34.42
C THR A 629 25.08 -2.28 34.71
N LEU A 630 24.54 -3.48 34.95
CA LEU A 630 23.12 -3.66 35.25
C LEU A 630 22.74 -3.08 36.61
N SER A 631 21.79 -2.13 36.60
CA SER A 631 21.21 -1.52 37.79
C SER A 631 20.01 -2.32 38.33
N THR A 632 19.26 -2.96 37.43
CA THR A 632 18.10 -3.83 37.68
C THR A 632 18.32 -5.21 37.01
N VAL A 633 17.38 -6.16 37.19
CA VAL A 633 17.44 -7.51 36.58
C VAL A 633 18.80 -8.22 36.80
N ARG A 634 19.24 -8.27 38.07
CA ARG A 634 20.56 -8.85 38.44
C ARG A 634 20.51 -10.31 38.87
N ASP A 635 19.31 -10.83 39.14
CA ASP A 635 19.10 -12.25 39.44
C ASP A 635 18.53 -12.92 38.20
N TRP A 636 19.43 -13.47 37.38
CA TRP A 636 19.08 -14.15 36.13
C TRP A 636 18.56 -15.58 36.37
N THR A 637 18.38 -15.97 37.63
CA THR A 637 17.72 -17.22 38.02
C THR A 637 16.32 -16.99 38.59
N ALA A 638 15.91 -15.73 38.74
CA ALA A 638 14.56 -15.36 39.17
C ALA A 638 13.52 -15.98 38.23
N GLU A 639 12.35 -16.31 38.78
CA GLU A 639 11.23 -16.93 38.05
C GLU A 639 11.60 -18.21 37.27
N GLY A 640 12.71 -18.86 37.61
CA GLY A 640 13.12 -20.14 37.00
C GLY A 640 13.71 -20.00 35.60
N VAL A 641 14.18 -18.80 35.20
CA VAL A 641 14.87 -18.56 33.94
C VAL A 641 16.01 -19.56 33.75
N ALA A 642 16.02 -20.21 32.57
CA ALA A 642 16.95 -21.28 32.23
C ALA A 642 17.83 -20.97 31.01
N GLU A 643 17.50 -19.91 30.26
CA GLU A 643 18.13 -19.55 28.99
C GLU A 643 18.43 -18.05 28.93
N LEU A 644 19.55 -17.72 28.29
CA LEU A 644 19.89 -16.37 27.85
C LEU A 644 19.94 -16.39 26.33
N SER A 645 19.05 -15.63 25.69
CA SER A 645 19.03 -15.46 24.24
C SER A 645 19.77 -14.17 23.86
N ILE A 646 20.71 -14.27 22.93
CA ILE A 646 21.46 -13.13 22.39
C ILE A 646 21.36 -13.19 20.87
N TRP A 647 20.89 -12.09 20.27
CA TRP A 647 20.83 -11.93 18.83
C TRP A 647 21.94 -10.97 18.40
N PHE A 648 22.71 -11.34 17.39
CA PHE A 648 23.77 -10.50 16.85
C PHE A 648 23.81 -10.64 15.34
N HIS A 649 24.10 -9.54 14.66
CA HIS A 649 24.34 -9.49 13.23
C HIS A 649 25.76 -8.99 12.98
N GLY A 650 26.46 -9.62 12.03
CA GLY A 650 27.83 -9.26 11.70
C GLY A 650 28.28 -9.95 10.41
N ASN A 651 29.46 -9.57 9.93
CA ASN A 651 30.02 -10.14 8.72
C ASN A 651 30.15 -11.67 8.82
N PRO A 652 29.82 -12.43 7.75
CA PRO A 652 30.01 -13.87 7.71
C PRO A 652 31.45 -14.22 8.10
N ALA A 653 31.61 -15.25 8.92
CA ALA A 653 32.89 -15.59 9.51
C ALA A 653 34.00 -15.76 8.44
N SER A 654 35.06 -14.96 8.55
CA SER A 654 36.37 -15.36 8.05
C SER A 654 37.02 -16.18 9.16
N VAL A 655 37.24 -17.47 8.91
CA VAL A 655 37.94 -18.47 9.76
C VAL A 655 38.47 -17.94 11.11
N GLY A 656 37.62 -17.94 12.16
CA GLY A 656 38.08 -17.68 13.54
C GLY A 656 37.25 -16.80 14.49
N SER A 657 35.92 -16.71 14.40
CA SER A 657 35.13 -16.07 15.48
C SER A 657 33.76 -16.72 15.75
N PHE A 658 33.49 -16.85 17.06
CA PHE A 658 32.38 -17.45 17.84
C PHE A 658 31.92 -18.89 17.52
N VAL A 659 32.19 -19.77 18.49
CA VAL A 659 31.40 -20.98 18.81
C VAL A 659 30.48 -20.62 19.96
#